data_AF-A0A3C0PCS4-F1
#
_entry.id   AF-A0A3C0PCS4-F1
#
_cell.length_a   1.000
_cell.length_b   1.000
_cell.length_c   1.000
_cell.angle_alpha   90.00
_cell.angle_beta   90.00
_cell.angle_gamma   90.00
#
_symmetry.space_group_name_H-M   'P 1'
#
loop_
_entity.id
_entity.type
_entity.pdbx_description
1 polymer ?
#
loop_
_entity_poly.entity_id
_entity_poly.type
_entity_poly.pdbx_seq_one_letter_code
_entity_poly.pdbx_strand_id
1 'polypeptide(L)'
;MNNPEPIADFIDAFAIGDGEETIVSLCKCMEECKESGVARRQILEMMSGIPGVYVPALYPVKKNGLFATPDTGRGIVRSAKIPDLPDSIYPDKPLVPLINVVHHRLAVEVMRGCTRSCRFCAAGYYYRPVRERDPLAISDQISRTFLTTGWREIGLLSLSTADYSNLSHLLPAITSLMRKHRIDVSIPSTRLDALTEDQLRMLDAVTSTSSFTIAPEAGSARLRRVINKNFSDDAIMRAVDLLMKGNVQTLKLYFMIGLPTENDEDIEALINLASKIADKVRQRSKRRAVHVSISPFSPKAQTPFQWEAMGSPESLDKKSRYIKQELCRNRNVKVSYHDPKVIFLETVMARGDRYVSALIYEAWRCGARNDGWVEHFKPEVWKKAATDISVDMNIYTSAIPVEQPLPWSAISNGIPDSFLKEELKRAILEIPGKDCRDGECNGCGLCNEKIFTKKYEFVPVSPDNAKNAAEPELINEDRKFYYRINYCKTGFMRFSGHRDMMNVIQRAISATLLPIAYSNGFHPVQKLSFGPPLPLGVVGESEFFDIVTNNPVETDEVLSINKFLPHGLEIKTVVEINGSGESLNAIITHGEYVFYPLFSAGFDELDHVVKNALCRQEISVAVATDVNFPAEPEFKNIRPLIVDLALVSNSGRTGIEAVLSLLPKATCKPMELVAGLFPERSIRDFLIIRKRCLKGEAGSLTAV
;
A
#
# COMPACT_ATOMS: atom_id res chain seq x y z
N MET A 1 10.52 -1.70 -16.11
CA MET A 1 11.77 -1.18 -15.51
C MET A 1 12.56 -0.43 -16.58
N ASN A 2 13.06 0.79 -16.32
CA ASN A 2 13.80 1.60 -17.33
C ASN A 2 15.30 1.25 -17.41
N ASN A 3 15.89 0.75 -16.33
CA ASN A 3 17.28 0.32 -16.27
C ASN A 3 17.39 -0.94 -15.40
N PRO A 4 17.57 -2.13 -16.00
CA PRO A 4 17.73 -3.39 -15.25
C PRO A 4 19.18 -3.69 -14.84
N GLU A 5 20.16 -2.98 -15.39
CA GLU A 5 21.59 -3.30 -15.23
C GLU A 5 22.06 -3.43 -13.77
N PRO A 6 21.62 -2.57 -12.82
CA PRO A 6 22.11 -2.59 -11.44
C PRO A 6 21.80 -3.85 -10.64
N ILE A 7 20.83 -4.66 -11.10
CA ILE A 7 20.42 -5.91 -10.42
C ILE A 7 20.50 -7.12 -11.34
N ALA A 8 21.13 -6.96 -12.50
CA ALA A 8 21.04 -7.95 -13.56
C ALA A 8 21.81 -9.24 -13.29
N ASP A 9 22.85 -9.21 -12.43
CA ASP A 9 23.56 -10.43 -12.03
C ASP A 9 22.71 -11.33 -11.10
N PHE A 10 21.60 -10.81 -10.57
CA PHE A 10 20.68 -11.54 -9.69
C PHE A 10 19.45 -12.12 -10.40
N ILE A 11 19.24 -11.76 -11.68
CA ILE A 11 17.98 -12.03 -12.39
C ILE A 11 18.27 -12.66 -13.74
N ASP A 12 17.63 -13.80 -14.01
CA ASP A 12 17.79 -14.55 -15.25
C ASP A 12 17.15 -13.86 -16.46
N ALA A 13 15.92 -13.37 -16.28
CA ALA A 13 15.13 -12.74 -17.32
C ALA A 13 14.23 -11.66 -16.70
N PHE A 14 14.18 -10.50 -17.34
CA PHE A 14 13.30 -9.39 -17.00
C PHE A 14 12.16 -9.30 -18.01
N ALA A 15 10.92 -9.28 -17.53
CA ALA A 15 9.78 -8.83 -18.34
C ALA A 15 9.70 -7.30 -18.29
N ILE A 16 10.02 -6.65 -19.41
CA ILE A 16 10.03 -5.20 -19.57
C ILE A 16 8.77 -4.77 -20.32
N GLY A 17 8.00 -3.86 -19.72
CA GLY A 17 6.77 -3.32 -20.28
C GLY A 17 5.53 -3.83 -19.55
N ASP A 18 4.45 -4.03 -20.31
CA ASP A 18 3.21 -4.67 -19.89
C ASP A 18 3.42 -6.19 -19.76
N GLY A 19 2.85 -6.77 -18.70
CA GLY A 19 3.09 -8.16 -18.30
C GLY A 19 2.04 -9.15 -18.79
N GLU A 20 0.88 -8.67 -19.24
CA GLU A 20 -0.33 -9.46 -19.50
C GLU A 20 -0.08 -10.58 -20.53
N GLU A 21 0.58 -10.28 -21.65
CA GLU A 21 0.95 -11.26 -22.67
C GLU A 21 2.34 -11.88 -22.43
N THR A 22 3.27 -11.07 -21.91
CA THR A 22 4.68 -11.44 -21.71
C THR A 22 4.82 -12.56 -20.68
N ILE A 23 4.14 -12.46 -19.54
CA ILE A 23 4.22 -13.45 -18.46
C ILE A 23 3.61 -14.78 -18.90
N VAL A 24 2.49 -14.75 -19.61
CA VAL A 24 1.86 -15.97 -20.16
C VAL A 24 2.81 -16.67 -21.13
N SER A 25 3.47 -15.91 -22.00
CA SER A 25 4.45 -16.44 -22.95
C SER A 25 5.68 -17.04 -22.25
N LEU A 26 6.16 -16.40 -21.17
CA LEU A 26 7.24 -16.92 -20.34
C LEU A 26 6.87 -18.24 -19.66
N CYS A 27 5.65 -18.34 -19.10
CA CYS A 27 5.16 -19.58 -18.49
C CYS A 27 5.10 -20.73 -19.49
N LYS A 28 4.53 -20.49 -20.68
CA LYS A 28 4.47 -21.49 -21.76
C LYS A 28 5.85 -21.95 -22.20
N CYS A 29 6.76 -21.00 -22.44
CA CYS A 29 8.16 -21.32 -22.77
C CYS A 29 8.82 -22.17 -21.67
N MET A 30 8.57 -21.87 -20.40
CA MET A 30 9.06 -22.67 -19.27
C MET A 30 8.45 -24.07 -19.19
N GLU A 31 7.16 -24.23 -19.48
CA GLU A 31 6.49 -25.52 -19.55
C GLU A 31 7.10 -26.39 -20.65
N GLU A 32 7.18 -25.87 -21.87
CA GLU A 32 7.77 -26.56 -23.04
C GLU A 32 9.24 -26.96 -22.78
N CYS A 33 10.01 -26.07 -22.17
CA CYS A 33 11.41 -26.33 -21.82
C CYS A 33 11.56 -27.44 -20.76
N LYS A 34 10.66 -27.46 -19.77
CA LYS A 34 10.66 -28.49 -18.72
C LYS A 34 10.28 -29.86 -19.29
N GLU A 35 9.31 -29.91 -20.19
CA GLU A 35 8.90 -31.14 -20.87
C GLU A 35 10.02 -31.68 -21.78
N SER A 36 10.73 -30.78 -22.47
CA SER A 36 11.81 -31.14 -23.40
C SER A 36 13.16 -31.40 -22.73
N GLY A 37 13.30 -31.13 -21.43
CA GLY A 37 14.54 -31.36 -20.68
C GLY A 37 15.74 -30.55 -21.17
N VAL A 38 15.51 -29.37 -21.77
CA VAL A 38 16.58 -28.56 -22.37
C VAL A 38 17.49 -27.89 -21.32
N ALA A 39 18.73 -27.61 -21.70
CA ALA A 39 19.70 -26.98 -20.80
C ALA A 39 19.33 -25.52 -20.50
N ARG A 40 19.67 -25.02 -19.30
CA ARG A 40 19.38 -23.64 -18.86
C ARG A 40 19.76 -22.58 -19.90
N ARG A 41 20.92 -22.71 -20.56
CA ARG A 41 21.39 -21.75 -21.57
C ARG A 41 20.42 -21.65 -22.76
N GLN A 42 19.82 -22.77 -23.17
CA GLN A 42 18.83 -22.84 -24.25
C GLN A 42 17.49 -22.24 -23.81
N ILE A 43 17.06 -22.49 -22.56
CA ILE A 43 15.86 -21.85 -21.98
C ILE A 43 15.98 -20.33 -22.06
N LEU A 44 17.12 -19.79 -21.64
CA LEU A 44 17.40 -18.35 -21.68
C LEU A 44 17.39 -17.80 -23.12
N GLU A 45 17.87 -18.56 -24.10
CA GLU A 45 17.80 -18.17 -25.52
C GLU A 45 16.38 -18.16 -26.05
N MET A 46 15.59 -19.18 -25.73
CA MET A 46 14.17 -19.24 -26.11
C MET A 46 13.38 -18.09 -25.48
N MET A 47 13.59 -17.83 -24.19
CA MET A 47 12.99 -16.69 -23.48
C MET A 47 13.32 -15.35 -24.13
N SER A 48 14.55 -15.17 -24.62
CA SER A 48 14.97 -13.92 -25.26
C SER A 48 14.22 -13.62 -26.58
N GLY A 49 13.57 -14.63 -27.17
CA GLY A 49 12.69 -14.44 -28.34
C GLY A 49 11.31 -13.87 -27.99
N ILE A 50 10.94 -13.84 -26.70
CA ILE A 50 9.64 -13.32 -26.25
C ILE A 50 9.70 -11.78 -26.22
N PRO A 51 8.71 -11.07 -26.80
CA PRO A 51 8.65 -9.61 -26.76
C PRO A 51 8.76 -9.05 -25.33
N GLY A 52 9.59 -8.03 -25.15
CA GLY A 52 9.80 -7.41 -23.84
C GLY A 52 10.70 -8.19 -22.88
N VAL A 53 11.23 -9.37 -23.26
CA VAL A 53 12.09 -10.14 -22.37
C VAL A 53 13.56 -9.79 -22.55
N TYR A 54 14.18 -9.28 -21.49
CA TYR A 54 15.62 -9.01 -21.43
C TYR A 54 16.33 -10.07 -20.59
N VAL A 55 17.33 -10.72 -21.18
CA VAL A 55 18.10 -11.80 -20.54
C VAL A 55 19.56 -11.34 -20.38
N PRO A 56 19.99 -10.87 -19.19
CA PRO A 56 21.30 -10.24 -19.01
C PRO A 56 22.50 -11.08 -19.47
N ALA A 57 22.44 -12.40 -19.24
CA ALA A 57 23.51 -13.32 -19.61
C ALA A 57 23.79 -13.36 -21.13
N LEU A 58 22.88 -12.85 -21.96
CA LEU A 58 23.01 -12.77 -23.42
C LEU A 58 23.58 -11.43 -23.90
N TYR A 59 23.75 -10.47 -22.99
CA TYR A 59 24.20 -9.10 -23.23
C TYR A 59 25.47 -8.84 -22.41
N PRO A 60 26.64 -9.36 -22.86
CA PRO A 60 27.89 -9.12 -22.18
C PRO A 60 28.20 -7.62 -22.14
N VAL A 61 28.72 -7.15 -21.01
CA VAL A 61 29.02 -5.73 -20.81
C VAL A 61 30.49 -5.43 -21.06
N LYS A 62 30.78 -4.24 -21.60
CA LYS A 62 32.15 -3.71 -21.75
C LYS A 62 32.20 -2.28 -21.24
N LYS A 63 33.33 -1.90 -20.65
CA LYS A 63 33.56 -0.51 -20.22
C LYS A 63 33.71 0.39 -21.44
N ASN A 64 32.79 1.34 -21.59
CA ASN A 64 32.76 2.33 -22.66
C ASN A 64 32.67 3.71 -22.02
N GLY A 65 33.79 4.43 -21.93
CA GLY A 65 33.84 5.71 -21.22
C GLY A 65 33.55 5.55 -19.73
N LEU A 66 32.50 6.22 -19.25
CA LEU A 66 32.14 6.25 -17.83
C LEU A 66 31.53 4.94 -17.31
N PHE A 67 30.84 4.17 -18.16
CA PHE A 67 30.01 3.05 -17.73
C PHE A 67 30.38 1.73 -18.40
N ALA A 68 30.03 0.62 -17.75
CA ALA A 68 29.85 -0.66 -18.42
C ALA A 68 28.51 -0.65 -19.19
N THR A 69 28.55 -0.94 -20.49
CA THR A 69 27.34 -0.98 -21.32
C THR A 69 27.19 -2.35 -21.99
N PRO A 70 25.96 -2.85 -22.13
CA PRO A 70 25.67 -4.12 -22.79
C PRO A 70 25.99 -4.06 -24.28
N ASP A 71 26.52 -5.16 -24.82
CA ASP A 71 26.68 -5.36 -26.25
C ASP A 71 25.30 -5.60 -26.90
N THR A 72 24.87 -4.65 -27.73
CA THR A 72 23.57 -4.68 -28.40
C THR A 72 23.59 -5.41 -29.75
N GLY A 73 24.65 -6.18 -30.07
CA GLY A 73 24.75 -6.95 -31.32
C GLY A 73 23.60 -7.94 -31.57
N ARG A 74 22.88 -8.36 -30.52
CA ARG A 74 21.65 -9.17 -30.63
C ARG A 74 20.36 -8.34 -30.88
N GLY A 75 20.47 -7.03 -30.88
CA GLY A 75 19.35 -6.10 -30.95
C GLY A 75 18.93 -5.55 -29.58
N ILE A 76 18.05 -4.55 -29.63
CA ILE A 76 17.52 -3.83 -28.47
C ILE A 76 16.19 -4.45 -28.05
N VAL A 77 16.04 -4.73 -26.75
CA VAL A 77 14.78 -5.20 -26.18
C VAL A 77 13.82 -4.03 -26.04
N ARG A 78 12.74 -4.05 -26.82
CA ARG A 78 11.66 -3.07 -26.72
C ARG A 78 10.66 -3.50 -25.66
N SER A 79 10.21 -2.58 -24.82
CA SER A 79 9.22 -2.87 -23.78
C SER A 79 7.91 -3.37 -24.41
N ALA A 80 7.38 -4.49 -23.93
CA ALA A 80 6.09 -5.01 -24.35
C ALA A 80 4.96 -4.01 -24.03
N LYS A 81 3.96 -3.91 -24.92
CA LYS A 81 2.80 -3.03 -24.74
C LYS A 81 1.56 -3.69 -25.29
N ILE A 82 0.49 -3.71 -24.50
CA ILE A 82 -0.83 -4.12 -24.98
C ILE A 82 -1.58 -2.91 -25.57
N PRO A 83 -2.34 -3.10 -26.66
CA PRO A 83 -3.03 -2.00 -27.34
C PRO A 83 -4.18 -1.45 -26.49
N ASP A 84 -4.85 -2.32 -25.73
CA ASP A 84 -6.06 -2.03 -24.97
C ASP A 84 -5.99 -2.58 -23.55
N LEU A 85 -6.89 -2.11 -22.68
CA LEU A 85 -7.07 -2.59 -21.31
C LEU A 85 -8.46 -3.25 -21.18
N PRO A 86 -8.68 -4.44 -21.78
CA PRO A 86 -9.99 -5.08 -21.75
C PRO A 86 -10.32 -5.55 -20.34
N ASP A 87 -11.61 -5.57 -20.00
CA ASP A 87 -12.06 -5.91 -18.65
C ASP A 87 -11.60 -7.31 -18.18
N SER A 88 -11.43 -8.24 -19.13
CA SER A 88 -10.99 -9.62 -18.89
C SER A 88 -9.62 -9.78 -18.23
N ILE A 89 -8.75 -8.75 -18.26
CA ILE A 89 -7.43 -8.81 -17.59
C ILE A 89 -7.52 -8.52 -16.09
N TYR A 90 -8.64 -7.97 -15.61
CA TYR A 90 -8.83 -7.62 -14.22
C TYR A 90 -9.58 -8.73 -13.49
N PRO A 91 -9.07 -9.22 -12.34
CA PRO A 91 -9.68 -10.33 -11.64
C PRO A 91 -10.98 -9.90 -10.93
N ASP A 92 -12.02 -10.74 -11.02
CA ASP A 92 -13.26 -10.58 -10.26
C ASP A 92 -13.04 -10.79 -8.75
N LYS A 93 -12.10 -11.67 -8.40
CA LYS A 93 -11.78 -12.07 -7.02
C LYS A 93 -10.30 -11.79 -6.72
N PRO A 94 -9.90 -10.51 -6.61
CA PRO A 94 -8.52 -10.16 -6.27
C PRO A 94 -8.14 -10.70 -4.89
N LEU A 95 -6.83 -10.88 -4.65
CA LEU A 95 -6.33 -11.30 -3.35
C LEU A 95 -6.78 -10.34 -2.24
N VAL A 96 -7.30 -10.92 -1.16
CA VAL A 96 -7.81 -10.20 0.00
C VAL A 96 -6.84 -10.39 1.16
N PRO A 97 -6.07 -9.36 1.55
CA PRO A 97 -5.09 -9.49 2.61
C PRO A 97 -5.76 -9.63 3.97
N LEU A 98 -5.26 -10.57 4.77
CA LEU A 98 -5.72 -10.83 6.15
C LEU A 98 -5.20 -9.80 7.15
N ILE A 99 -4.18 -9.03 6.78
CA ILE A 99 -3.56 -7.98 7.57
C ILE A 99 -3.55 -6.67 6.79
N ASN A 100 -3.32 -5.56 7.48
CA ASN A 100 -3.05 -4.30 6.79
C ASN A 100 -1.74 -4.40 5.98
N VAL A 101 -1.81 -4.03 4.70
CA VAL A 101 -0.66 -4.06 3.77
C VAL A 101 -0.39 -2.66 3.24
N VAL A 102 0.77 -2.46 2.62
CA VAL A 102 1.04 -1.22 1.88
C VAL A 102 -0.03 -1.07 0.79
N HIS A 103 -0.67 0.10 0.72
CA HIS A 103 -1.84 0.35 -0.13
C HIS A 103 -3.02 -0.61 0.13
N HIS A 104 -3.49 -0.69 1.39
CA HIS A 104 -4.62 -1.53 1.83
C HIS A 104 -5.99 -1.09 1.28
N ARG A 105 -6.18 -1.20 -0.03
CA ARG A 105 -7.41 -0.84 -0.75
C ARG A 105 -7.53 -1.65 -2.04
N LEU A 106 -8.73 -1.79 -2.57
CA LEU A 106 -8.93 -2.33 -3.90
C LEU A 106 -8.36 -1.36 -4.94
N ALA A 107 -7.34 -1.80 -5.65
CA ALA A 107 -6.73 -1.08 -6.75
C ALA A 107 -7.56 -1.27 -8.04
N VAL A 108 -8.18 -0.19 -8.54
CA VAL A 108 -8.95 -0.20 -9.80
C VAL A 108 -8.27 0.73 -10.80
N GLU A 109 -7.59 0.15 -11.79
CA GLU A 109 -6.95 0.93 -12.87
C GLU A 109 -8.02 1.62 -13.71
N VAL A 110 -7.94 2.93 -13.90
CA VAL A 110 -8.89 3.68 -14.76
C VAL A 110 -8.28 4.01 -16.13
N MET A 111 -6.96 4.19 -16.16
CA MET A 111 -6.17 4.36 -17.38
C MET A 111 -4.69 4.06 -17.09
N ARG A 112 -3.97 3.64 -18.14
CA ARG A 112 -2.51 3.42 -18.11
C ARG A 112 -1.81 4.45 -18.97
N GLY A 113 -0.71 5.02 -18.47
CA GLY A 113 0.08 6.04 -19.18
C GLY A 113 -0.29 7.49 -18.83
N CYS A 114 0.50 8.44 -19.37
CA CYS A 114 0.27 9.88 -19.22
C CYS A 114 0.84 10.67 -20.40
N THR A 115 0.08 11.62 -20.97
CA THR A 115 0.51 12.47 -22.10
C THR A 115 1.24 13.75 -21.65
N ARG A 116 1.21 14.10 -20.35
CA ARG A 116 1.72 15.36 -19.81
C ARG A 116 3.23 15.60 -19.99
N SER A 117 4.01 14.54 -20.26
CA SER A 117 5.43 14.67 -20.66
C SER A 117 6.34 15.41 -19.66
N CYS A 118 6.08 15.33 -18.35
CA CYS A 118 6.95 15.95 -17.35
C CYS A 118 8.37 15.37 -17.43
N ARG A 119 9.39 16.20 -17.65
CA ARG A 119 10.74 15.80 -18.11
C ARG A 119 11.57 14.98 -17.11
N PHE A 120 11.16 14.94 -15.85
CA PHE A 120 11.76 14.12 -14.80
C PHE A 120 11.02 12.78 -14.59
N CYS A 121 9.78 12.64 -15.08
CA CYS A 121 8.86 11.59 -14.65
C CYS A 121 9.07 10.29 -15.44
N ALA A 122 9.87 9.37 -14.91
CA ALA A 122 10.13 8.06 -15.53
C ALA A 122 8.85 7.30 -15.93
N ALA A 123 7.84 7.30 -15.06
CA ALA A 123 6.55 6.65 -15.32
C ALA A 123 5.80 7.27 -16.51
N GLY A 124 5.88 8.60 -16.66
CA GLY A 124 5.24 9.33 -17.75
C GLY A 124 5.83 9.01 -19.13
N TYR A 125 7.08 8.53 -19.19
CA TYR A 125 7.71 8.04 -20.43
C TYR A 125 7.51 6.53 -20.63
N TYR A 126 7.66 5.75 -19.55
CA TYR A 126 7.57 4.28 -19.60
C TYR A 126 6.19 3.77 -20.04
N TYR A 127 5.10 4.29 -19.43
CA TYR A 127 3.76 3.71 -19.60
C TYR A 127 3.00 4.18 -20.85
N ARG A 128 3.61 4.99 -21.71
CA ARG A 128 2.98 5.47 -22.94
C ARG A 128 2.76 4.33 -23.96
N PRO A 129 1.78 4.45 -24.87
CA PRO A 129 0.80 5.52 -24.96
C PRO A 129 -0.31 5.41 -23.90
N VAL A 130 -1.16 6.44 -23.80
CA VAL A 130 -2.29 6.44 -22.86
C VAL A 130 -3.39 5.51 -23.37
N ARG A 131 -3.90 4.66 -22.47
CA ARG A 131 -5.02 3.75 -22.73
C ARG A 131 -6.04 3.90 -21.61
N GLU A 132 -7.23 4.34 -21.97
CA GLU A 132 -8.36 4.53 -21.05
C GLU A 132 -9.27 3.30 -21.05
N ARG A 133 -9.88 3.01 -19.89
CA ARG A 133 -10.92 1.99 -19.78
C ARG A 133 -12.31 2.59 -19.95
N ASP A 134 -13.32 1.74 -20.14
CA ASP A 134 -14.73 2.11 -20.13
C ASP A 134 -15.20 2.47 -18.71
N PRO A 135 -15.85 3.64 -18.48
CA PRO A 135 -16.41 3.98 -17.17
C PRO A 135 -17.46 2.98 -16.64
N LEU A 136 -18.21 2.31 -17.53
CA LEU A 136 -19.18 1.28 -17.12
C LEU A 136 -18.46 0.02 -16.63
N ALA A 137 -17.47 -0.47 -17.39
CA ALA A 137 -16.64 -1.61 -16.96
C ALA A 137 -15.93 -1.34 -15.62
N ILE A 138 -15.42 -0.12 -15.40
CA ILE A 138 -14.83 0.27 -14.11
C ILE A 138 -15.86 0.17 -12.98
N SER A 139 -17.07 0.70 -13.18
CA SER A 139 -18.13 0.72 -12.18
C SER A 139 -18.64 -0.69 -11.87
N ASP A 140 -18.77 -1.52 -12.90
CA ASP A 140 -19.17 -2.92 -12.78
C ASP A 140 -18.10 -3.76 -12.06
N GLN A 141 -16.82 -3.57 -12.38
CA GLN A 141 -15.71 -4.19 -11.65
C GLN A 141 -15.76 -3.83 -10.17
N ILE A 142 -15.98 -2.55 -9.82
CA ILE A 142 -16.11 -2.11 -8.42
C ILE A 142 -17.25 -2.86 -7.73
N SER A 143 -18.41 -2.98 -8.39
CA SER A 143 -19.58 -3.67 -7.81
C SER A 143 -19.30 -5.17 -7.64
N ARG A 144 -18.82 -5.87 -8.68
CA ARG A 144 -18.50 -7.31 -8.63
C ARG A 144 -17.46 -7.65 -7.57
N THR A 145 -16.37 -6.88 -7.51
CA THR A 145 -15.31 -7.10 -6.51
C THR A 145 -15.81 -6.82 -5.10
N PHE A 146 -16.58 -5.75 -4.86
CA PHE A 146 -17.21 -5.52 -3.56
C PHE A 146 -18.09 -6.69 -3.12
N LEU A 147 -18.95 -7.21 -4.01
CA LEU A 147 -19.85 -8.32 -3.69
C LEU A 147 -19.12 -9.65 -3.45
N THR A 148 -17.93 -9.84 -4.03
CA THR A 148 -17.17 -11.09 -3.89
C THR A 148 -16.10 -11.04 -2.80
N THR A 149 -15.61 -9.85 -2.44
CA THR A 149 -14.50 -9.69 -1.51
C THR A 149 -14.78 -8.77 -0.33
N GLY A 150 -15.86 -7.98 -0.35
CA GLY A 150 -16.21 -7.01 0.69
C GLY A 150 -15.31 -5.77 0.76
N TRP A 151 -14.49 -5.49 -0.26
CA TRP A 151 -13.58 -4.35 -0.26
C TRP A 151 -14.32 -3.02 -0.10
N ARG A 152 -14.15 -2.35 1.05
CA ARG A 152 -14.80 -1.06 1.31
C ARG A 152 -14.00 0.12 0.80
N GLU A 153 -12.68 0.06 0.84
CA GLU A 153 -11.81 1.13 0.33
C GLU A 153 -11.35 0.81 -1.08
N ILE A 154 -11.58 1.75 -2.01
CA ILE A 154 -11.20 1.64 -3.42
C ILE A 154 -10.22 2.77 -3.76
N GLY A 155 -9.18 2.45 -4.52
CA GLY A 155 -8.24 3.42 -5.07
C GLY A 155 -8.31 3.42 -6.59
N LEU A 156 -8.69 4.55 -7.19
CA LEU A 156 -8.63 4.72 -8.63
C LEU A 156 -7.15 4.91 -9.05
N LEU A 157 -6.59 3.89 -9.68
CA LEU A 157 -5.19 3.88 -10.11
C LEU A 157 -5.03 4.48 -11.51
N SER A 158 -4.19 5.49 -11.59
CA SER A 158 -3.64 6.02 -12.84
C SER A 158 -2.44 6.92 -12.52
N LEU A 159 -1.73 7.39 -13.54
CA LEU A 159 -0.71 8.43 -13.37
C LEU A 159 -1.31 9.85 -13.23
N SER A 160 -2.58 10.04 -13.61
CA SER A 160 -3.28 11.32 -13.52
C SER A 160 -4.79 11.12 -13.67
N THR A 161 -5.53 10.87 -12.59
CA THR A 161 -6.96 10.51 -12.71
C THR A 161 -7.82 11.66 -13.26
N ALA A 162 -7.39 12.90 -13.00
CA ALA A 162 -8.00 14.11 -13.55
C ALA A 162 -7.97 14.18 -15.09
N ASP A 163 -7.04 13.46 -15.69
CA ASP A 163 -6.78 13.45 -17.11
C ASP A 163 -7.56 12.35 -17.87
N TYR A 164 -8.40 11.58 -17.16
CA TYR A 164 -9.27 10.58 -17.74
C TYR A 164 -10.47 11.24 -18.43
N SER A 165 -10.63 11.00 -19.73
CA SER A 165 -11.58 11.74 -20.58
C SER A 165 -13.03 11.61 -20.11
N ASN A 166 -13.39 10.49 -19.46
CA ASN A 166 -14.75 10.20 -18.98
C ASN A 166 -14.92 10.36 -17.47
N LEU A 167 -14.07 11.15 -16.82
CA LEU A 167 -14.15 11.37 -15.37
C LEU A 167 -15.53 11.88 -14.93
N SER A 168 -16.11 12.81 -15.69
CA SER A 168 -17.44 13.39 -15.40
C SER A 168 -18.59 12.36 -15.46
N HIS A 169 -18.41 11.24 -16.17
CA HIS A 169 -19.36 10.14 -16.21
C HIS A 169 -19.08 9.08 -15.13
N LEU A 170 -17.80 8.85 -14.84
CA LEU A 170 -17.38 7.87 -13.83
C LEU A 170 -17.74 8.32 -12.41
N LEU A 171 -17.58 9.61 -12.08
CA LEU A 171 -17.82 10.10 -10.72
C LEU A 171 -19.27 9.87 -10.25
N PRO A 172 -20.33 10.20 -11.02
CA PRO A 172 -21.71 9.89 -10.62
C PRO A 172 -21.99 8.39 -10.40
N ALA A 173 -21.44 7.52 -11.27
CA ALA A 173 -21.59 6.07 -11.13
C ALA A 173 -20.96 5.58 -9.82
N ILE A 174 -19.75 6.07 -9.51
CA ILE A 174 -19.08 5.81 -8.24
C ILE A 174 -19.90 6.33 -7.06
N THR A 175 -20.41 7.57 -7.10
CA THR A 175 -21.25 8.12 -6.02
C THR A 175 -22.48 7.26 -5.76
N SER A 176 -23.10 6.71 -6.81
CA SER A 176 -24.21 5.77 -6.68
C SER A 176 -23.80 4.50 -5.92
N LEU A 177 -22.66 3.90 -6.30
CA LEU A 177 -22.11 2.73 -5.62
C LEU A 177 -21.71 3.03 -4.17
N MET A 178 -21.14 4.20 -3.88
CA MET A 178 -20.84 4.65 -2.53
C MET A 178 -22.08 4.70 -1.64
N ARG A 179 -23.19 5.27 -2.14
CA ARG A 179 -24.46 5.30 -1.39
C ARG A 179 -25.04 3.91 -1.21
N LYS A 180 -25.00 3.07 -2.25
CA LYS A 180 -25.57 1.73 -2.25
C LYS A 180 -24.81 0.76 -1.34
N HIS A 181 -23.48 0.77 -1.40
CA HIS A 181 -22.61 -0.23 -0.77
C HIS A 181 -21.79 0.31 0.41
N ARG A 182 -21.89 1.60 0.73
CA ARG A 182 -21.12 2.28 1.80
C ARG A 182 -19.60 2.04 1.66
N ILE A 183 -19.14 2.16 0.41
CA ILE A 183 -17.73 2.11 0.02
C ILE A 183 -17.12 3.51 0.06
N ASP A 184 -15.81 3.55 0.30
CA ASP A 184 -14.97 4.72 0.32
C ASP A 184 -14.06 4.73 -0.91
N VAL A 185 -13.99 5.86 -1.61
CA VAL A 185 -13.13 5.99 -2.79
C VAL A 185 -12.03 7.01 -2.55
N SER A 186 -10.81 6.64 -2.94
CA SER A 186 -9.62 7.47 -2.86
C SER A 186 -9.04 7.70 -4.25
N ILE A 187 -8.56 8.92 -4.49
CA ILE A 187 -7.95 9.32 -5.76
C ILE A 187 -6.54 9.84 -5.47
N PRO A 188 -5.52 8.96 -5.52
CA PRO A 188 -4.17 9.27 -5.05
C PRO A 188 -3.37 10.19 -5.98
N SER A 189 -3.73 10.30 -7.27
CA SER A 189 -2.90 10.93 -8.30
C SER A 189 -3.70 11.92 -9.14
N THR A 190 -3.96 13.10 -8.58
CA THR A 190 -4.82 14.12 -9.22
C THR A 190 -4.02 15.35 -9.59
N ARG A 191 -3.84 15.57 -10.90
CA ARG A 191 -3.32 16.82 -11.45
C ARG A 191 -4.43 17.86 -11.47
N LEU A 192 -4.30 18.91 -10.66
CA LEU A 192 -5.35 19.90 -10.47
C LEU A 192 -5.55 20.85 -11.65
N ASP A 193 -4.54 21.01 -12.51
CA ASP A 193 -4.61 21.84 -13.72
C ASP A 193 -5.55 21.29 -14.79
N ALA A 194 -5.95 20.02 -14.67
CA ALA A 194 -6.86 19.35 -15.62
C ALA A 194 -8.33 19.38 -15.19
N LEU A 195 -8.64 19.82 -13.96
CA LEU A 195 -9.99 19.67 -13.40
C LEU A 195 -10.85 20.92 -13.58
N THR A 196 -12.11 20.71 -13.96
CA THR A 196 -13.14 21.74 -13.92
C THR A 196 -13.63 21.98 -12.49
N GLU A 197 -14.31 23.10 -12.23
CA GLU A 197 -14.91 23.35 -10.92
C GLU A 197 -15.90 22.26 -10.51
N ASP A 198 -16.68 21.76 -11.46
CA ASP A 198 -17.68 20.71 -11.22
C ASP A 198 -17.01 19.39 -10.87
N GLN A 199 -15.93 19.03 -11.59
CA GLN A 199 -15.15 17.84 -11.25
C GLN A 199 -14.53 17.96 -9.86
N LEU A 200 -14.01 19.13 -9.49
CA LEU A 200 -13.48 19.35 -8.13
C LEU A 200 -14.54 19.18 -7.04
N ARG A 201 -15.76 19.67 -7.27
CA ARG A 201 -16.88 19.48 -6.32
C ARG A 201 -17.30 18.02 -6.23
N MET A 202 -17.41 17.33 -7.37
CA MET A 202 -17.73 15.89 -7.41
C MET A 202 -16.64 15.06 -6.73
N LEU A 203 -15.37 15.45 -6.92
CA LEU A 203 -14.24 14.82 -6.26
C LEU A 203 -14.30 14.99 -4.74
N ASP A 204 -14.54 16.19 -4.22
CA ASP A 204 -14.70 16.42 -2.78
C ASP A 204 -15.87 15.60 -2.19
N ALA A 205 -16.95 15.41 -2.97
CA ALA A 205 -18.08 14.58 -2.57
C ALA A 205 -17.79 13.06 -2.58
N VAL A 206 -16.88 12.61 -3.46
CA VAL A 206 -16.51 11.18 -3.63
C VAL A 206 -15.33 10.79 -2.74
N THR A 207 -14.42 11.71 -2.45
CA THR A 207 -13.26 11.41 -1.61
C THR A 207 -13.63 11.45 -0.14
N SER A 208 -13.49 10.31 0.53
CA SER A 208 -13.65 10.23 1.98
C SER A 208 -12.47 10.84 2.75
N THR A 209 -11.36 11.19 2.09
CA THR A 209 -10.16 11.65 2.79
C THR A 209 -10.24 13.13 3.16
N SER A 210 -10.02 13.46 4.43
CA SER A 210 -9.87 14.84 4.92
C SER A 210 -8.56 15.52 4.49
N SER A 211 -7.75 14.85 3.67
CA SER A 211 -6.50 15.37 3.12
C SER A 211 -6.47 15.27 1.60
N PHE A 212 -6.07 16.34 0.94
CA PHE A 212 -5.95 16.41 -0.52
C PHE A 212 -4.55 16.86 -0.92
N THR A 213 -3.98 16.28 -1.97
CA THR A 213 -2.62 16.60 -2.43
C THR A 213 -2.66 17.48 -3.68
N ILE A 214 -1.93 18.59 -3.64
CA ILE A 214 -1.56 19.41 -4.79
C ILE A 214 -0.08 19.17 -5.04
N ALA A 215 0.29 19.04 -6.31
CA ALA A 215 1.66 18.77 -6.69
C ALA A 215 2.16 19.92 -7.61
N PRO A 216 2.60 21.08 -7.07
CA PRO A 216 3.20 22.14 -7.89
C PRO A 216 4.54 21.73 -8.51
N GLU A 217 5.30 20.88 -7.82
CA GLU A 217 6.63 20.34 -8.11
C GLU A 217 7.75 21.37 -8.17
N ALA A 218 7.47 22.59 -8.61
CA ALA A 218 8.39 23.71 -8.57
C ALA A 218 7.67 24.98 -8.09
N GLY A 219 8.40 25.83 -7.38
CA GLY A 219 7.88 27.08 -6.81
C GLY A 219 7.63 28.16 -7.87
N SER A 220 8.57 28.34 -8.80
CA SER A 220 8.47 29.36 -9.83
C SER A 220 7.71 28.87 -11.08
N ALA A 221 7.08 29.80 -11.80
CA ALA A 221 6.47 29.50 -13.11
C ALA A 221 7.54 29.08 -14.14
N ARG A 222 8.74 29.65 -14.01
CA ARG A 222 9.91 29.37 -14.82
C ARG A 222 10.32 27.89 -14.73
N LEU A 223 10.61 27.42 -13.53
CA LEU A 223 11.06 26.05 -13.28
C LEU A 223 9.94 25.03 -13.57
N ARG A 224 8.66 25.42 -13.40
CA ARG A 224 7.51 24.65 -13.89
C ARG A 224 7.54 24.44 -15.41
N ARG A 225 7.89 25.45 -16.22
CA ARG A 225 8.08 25.28 -17.68
C ARG A 225 9.27 24.36 -18.00
N VAL A 226 10.38 24.51 -17.27
CA VAL A 226 11.58 23.66 -17.43
C VAL A 226 11.23 22.18 -17.23
N ILE A 227 10.47 21.83 -16.19
CA ILE A 227 10.05 20.44 -15.94
C ILE A 227 8.84 19.98 -16.78
N ASN A 228 8.32 20.85 -17.64
CA ASN A 228 7.13 20.65 -18.46
C ASN A 228 5.85 20.39 -17.64
N LYS A 229 5.58 21.28 -16.69
CA LYS A 229 4.41 21.30 -15.81
C LYS A 229 3.76 22.69 -15.83
N ASN A 230 3.12 23.01 -16.94
CA ASN A 230 2.76 24.37 -17.33
C ASN A 230 1.40 24.86 -16.78
N PHE A 231 1.27 25.07 -15.47
CA PHE A 231 0.13 25.79 -14.89
C PHE A 231 0.59 27.02 -14.10
N SER A 232 -0.25 28.06 -14.08
CA SER A 232 0.04 29.34 -13.41
C SER A 232 -0.21 29.28 -11.90
N ASP A 233 0.35 30.24 -11.16
CA ASP A 233 0.03 30.43 -9.74
C ASP A 233 -1.47 30.67 -9.53
N ASP A 234 -2.12 31.42 -10.42
CA ASP A 234 -3.56 31.65 -10.32
C ASP A 234 -4.36 30.35 -10.43
N ALA A 235 -3.93 29.40 -11.28
CA ALA A 235 -4.57 28.09 -11.36
C ALA A 235 -4.44 27.31 -10.05
N ILE A 236 -3.25 27.35 -9.41
CA ILE A 236 -3.04 26.74 -8.09
C ILE A 236 -3.96 27.41 -7.06
N MET A 237 -3.97 28.74 -7.01
CA MET A 237 -4.74 29.49 -6.01
C MET A 237 -6.25 29.29 -6.17
N ARG A 238 -6.75 29.17 -7.41
CA ARG A 238 -8.16 28.79 -7.68
C ARG A 238 -8.48 27.39 -7.20
N ALA A 239 -7.61 26.41 -7.45
CA ALA A 239 -7.81 25.04 -6.97
C ALA A 239 -7.82 24.99 -5.43
N VAL A 240 -6.93 25.74 -4.77
CA VAL A 240 -6.94 25.89 -3.30
C VAL A 240 -8.26 26.48 -2.82
N ASP A 241 -8.79 27.53 -3.46
CA ASP A 241 -10.08 28.10 -3.07
C ASP A 241 -11.23 27.11 -3.15
N LEU A 242 -11.28 26.31 -4.22
CA LEU A 242 -12.32 25.31 -4.43
C LEU A 242 -12.24 24.21 -3.38
N LEU A 243 -11.05 23.65 -3.15
CA LEU A 243 -10.83 22.63 -2.10
C LEU A 243 -11.15 23.17 -0.71
N MET A 244 -10.89 24.46 -0.46
CA MET A 244 -11.21 25.09 0.82
C MET A 244 -12.70 25.38 1.00
N LYS A 245 -13.53 25.37 -0.05
CA LYS A 245 -15.01 25.37 0.10
C LYS A 245 -15.52 24.00 0.54
N GLY A 246 -14.76 22.94 0.26
CA GLY A 246 -15.07 21.56 0.64
C GLY A 246 -14.63 21.17 2.05
N ASN A 247 -14.57 19.86 2.28
CA ASN A 247 -14.29 19.26 3.60
C ASN A 247 -12.81 19.04 3.91
N VAL A 248 -11.90 19.43 3.00
CA VAL A 248 -10.45 19.26 3.15
C VAL A 248 -9.93 19.96 4.41
N GLN A 249 -9.37 19.18 5.33
CA GLN A 249 -8.76 19.65 6.58
C GLN A 249 -7.26 19.85 6.44
N THR A 250 -6.60 19.00 5.67
CA THR A 250 -5.14 19.05 5.45
C THR A 250 -4.82 19.12 3.96
N LEU A 251 -4.19 20.21 3.53
CA LEU A 251 -3.71 20.34 2.16
C LEU A 251 -2.24 19.88 2.10
N LYS A 252 -1.94 18.85 1.31
CA LYS A 252 -0.56 18.38 1.08
C LYS A 252 0.00 19.05 -0.18
N LEU A 253 1.21 19.61 -0.10
CA LEU A 253 1.91 20.22 -1.22
C LEU A 253 3.20 19.46 -1.49
N TYR A 254 3.42 19.01 -2.73
CA TYR A 254 4.65 18.32 -3.13
C TYR A 254 5.55 19.24 -3.97
N PHE A 255 6.81 19.37 -3.55
CA PHE A 255 7.82 20.14 -4.26
C PHE A 255 9.08 19.31 -4.47
N MET A 256 9.79 19.62 -5.54
CA MET A 256 11.12 19.11 -5.84
C MET A 256 12.16 20.21 -5.69
N ILE A 257 13.38 19.83 -5.31
CA ILE A 257 14.55 20.73 -5.27
C ILE A 257 15.73 20.11 -5.99
N GLY A 258 16.69 20.93 -6.41
CA GLY A 258 17.85 20.49 -7.19
C GLY A 258 17.48 20.12 -8.63
N LEU A 259 16.41 20.69 -9.17
CA LEU A 259 16.00 20.50 -10.56
C LEU A 259 17.01 21.16 -11.52
N PRO A 260 17.10 20.69 -12.78
CA PRO A 260 17.94 21.34 -13.78
C PRO A 260 17.59 22.83 -13.94
N THR A 261 18.61 23.68 -14.06
CA THR A 261 18.52 25.16 -14.12
C THR A 261 17.98 25.86 -12.87
N GLU A 262 17.71 25.15 -11.76
CA GLU A 262 17.23 25.78 -10.51
C GLU A 262 18.23 26.80 -9.95
N ASN A 263 17.72 27.98 -9.59
CA ASN A 263 18.47 29.03 -8.92
C ASN A 263 17.86 29.40 -7.55
N ASP A 264 18.50 30.31 -6.82
CA ASP A 264 18.04 30.71 -5.49
C ASP A 264 16.69 31.44 -5.55
N GLU A 265 16.40 32.17 -6.62
CA GLU A 265 15.09 32.81 -6.82
C GLU A 265 13.94 31.79 -6.93
N ASP A 266 14.19 30.59 -7.47
CA ASP A 266 13.20 29.51 -7.51
C ASP A 266 12.90 28.94 -6.11
N ILE A 267 13.92 28.89 -5.24
CA ILE A 267 13.76 28.47 -3.85
C ILE A 267 12.92 29.51 -3.09
N GLU A 268 13.21 30.80 -3.28
CA GLU A 268 12.38 31.87 -2.74
C GLU A 268 10.95 31.82 -3.28
N ALA A 269 10.76 31.57 -4.57
CA ALA A 269 9.43 31.43 -5.16
C ALA A 269 8.65 30.27 -4.55
N LEU A 270 9.31 29.14 -4.23
CA LEU A 270 8.70 28.01 -3.52
C LEU A 270 8.20 28.43 -2.13
N ILE A 271 9.07 29.06 -1.33
CA ILE A 271 8.74 29.51 0.03
C ILE A 271 7.56 30.49 0.00
N ASN A 272 7.60 31.43 -0.94
CA ASN A 272 6.55 32.44 -1.13
C ASN A 272 5.22 31.80 -1.56
N LEU A 273 5.21 30.89 -2.52
CA LEU A 273 4.00 30.20 -2.98
C LEU A 273 3.38 29.37 -1.85
N ALA A 274 4.18 28.56 -1.15
CA ALA A 274 3.69 27.75 -0.05
C ALA A 274 3.16 28.61 1.11
N SER A 275 3.80 29.74 1.42
CA SER A 275 3.33 30.68 2.45
C SER A 275 2.01 31.35 2.04
N LYS A 276 1.86 31.78 0.78
CA LYS A 276 0.59 32.32 0.25
C LYS A 276 -0.55 31.31 0.35
N ILE A 277 -0.28 30.05 0.04
CA ILE A 277 -1.25 28.96 0.19
C ILE A 277 -1.60 28.76 1.66
N ALA A 278 -0.60 28.71 2.55
CA ALA A 278 -0.80 28.54 3.99
C ALA A 278 -1.64 29.66 4.61
N ASP A 279 -1.40 30.91 4.22
CA ASP A 279 -2.19 32.06 4.65
C ASP A 279 -3.65 31.93 4.21
N LYS A 280 -3.89 31.55 2.96
CA LYS A 280 -5.24 31.35 2.43
C LYS A 280 -6.00 30.23 3.14
N VAL A 281 -5.33 29.10 3.41
CA VAL A 281 -5.91 27.99 4.17
C VAL A 281 -6.25 28.45 5.60
N ARG A 282 -5.35 29.21 6.24
CA ARG A 282 -5.55 29.73 7.60
C ARG A 282 -6.70 30.73 7.69
N GLN A 283 -6.88 31.58 6.69
CA GLN A 283 -7.99 32.55 6.62
C GLN A 283 -9.36 31.86 6.62
N ARG A 284 -9.44 30.62 6.12
CA ARG A 284 -10.70 29.84 6.09
C ARG A 284 -10.99 29.16 7.42
N SER A 285 -9.97 28.58 8.07
CA SER A 285 -10.11 28.00 9.40
C SER A 285 -8.76 27.84 10.07
N LYS A 286 -8.68 28.22 11.34
CA LYS A 286 -7.47 28.03 12.18
C LYS A 286 -7.16 26.56 12.47
N ARG A 287 -8.09 25.64 12.22
CA ARG A 287 -7.91 24.18 12.42
C ARG A 287 -7.31 23.48 11.20
N ARG A 288 -7.31 24.12 10.02
CA ARG A 288 -6.81 23.52 8.78
C ARG A 288 -5.29 23.67 8.68
N ALA A 289 -4.64 22.66 8.14
CA ALA A 289 -3.19 22.57 8.04
C ALA A 289 -2.71 22.43 6.59
N VAL A 290 -1.46 22.84 6.36
CA VAL A 290 -0.73 22.61 5.12
C VAL A 290 0.49 21.75 5.42
N HIS A 291 0.63 20.63 4.71
CA HIS A 291 1.77 19.73 4.83
C HIS A 291 2.62 19.84 3.56
N VAL A 292 3.82 20.38 3.67
CA VAL A 292 4.75 20.53 2.55
C VAL A 292 5.74 19.36 2.56
N SER A 293 5.80 18.60 1.48
CA SER A 293 6.76 17.53 1.27
C SER A 293 7.75 17.91 0.19
N ILE A 294 9.04 17.86 0.52
CA ILE A 294 10.14 18.22 -0.38
C ILE A 294 10.90 16.94 -0.76
N SER A 295 11.13 16.75 -2.05
CA SER A 295 11.94 15.64 -2.56
C SER A 295 13.09 16.17 -3.41
N PRO A 296 14.35 15.83 -3.11
CA PRO A 296 15.44 16.08 -4.03
C PRO A 296 15.21 15.42 -5.39
N PHE A 297 15.64 16.10 -6.45
CA PHE A 297 15.61 15.58 -7.81
C PHE A 297 16.56 14.39 -7.96
N SER A 298 16.06 13.30 -8.53
CA SER A 298 16.83 12.11 -8.90
C SER A 298 16.69 11.90 -10.40
N PRO A 299 17.75 12.08 -11.22
CA PRO A 299 17.70 11.81 -12.65
C PRO A 299 17.43 10.33 -12.88
N LYS A 300 16.48 10.02 -13.77
CA LYS A 300 16.06 8.65 -14.07
C LYS A 300 16.36 8.29 -15.52
N ALA A 301 16.76 7.04 -15.73
CA ALA A 301 16.98 6.46 -17.07
C ALA A 301 15.73 6.63 -17.97
N GLN A 302 15.98 6.87 -19.25
CA GLN A 302 14.97 7.05 -20.31
C GLN A 302 14.02 8.23 -20.05
N THR A 303 14.55 9.32 -19.49
CA THR A 303 13.87 10.61 -19.35
C THR A 303 14.72 11.72 -19.97
N PRO A 304 14.15 12.87 -20.37
CA PRO A 304 14.94 13.99 -20.88
C PRO A 304 16.04 14.47 -19.91
N PHE A 305 15.83 14.33 -18.59
CA PHE A 305 16.84 14.68 -17.59
C PHE A 305 17.79 13.53 -17.22
N GLN A 306 17.85 12.45 -18.00
CA GLN A 306 18.78 11.33 -17.73
C GLN A 306 20.26 11.73 -17.78
N TRP A 307 20.59 12.84 -18.45
CA TRP A 307 21.95 13.38 -18.57
C TRP A 307 22.31 14.41 -17.50
N GLU A 308 21.33 14.93 -16.78
CA GLU A 308 21.54 15.97 -15.76
C GLU A 308 22.15 15.38 -14.49
N ALA A 309 22.84 16.23 -13.73
CA ALA A 309 23.37 15.85 -12.43
C ALA A 309 22.29 15.88 -11.34
N MET A 310 22.46 15.05 -10.33
CA MET A 310 21.84 15.25 -9.02
C MET A 310 22.67 16.28 -8.25
N GLY A 311 22.01 17.18 -7.50
CA GLY A 311 22.73 18.05 -6.55
C GLY A 311 23.47 17.23 -5.48
N SER A 312 24.57 17.75 -4.92
CA SER A 312 25.26 17.03 -3.85
C SER A 312 24.35 16.85 -2.61
N PRO A 313 24.46 15.74 -1.85
CA PRO A 313 23.68 15.54 -0.64
C PRO A 313 23.76 16.72 0.35
N GLU A 314 24.94 17.33 0.49
CA GLU A 314 25.19 18.48 1.37
C GLU A 314 24.44 19.73 0.90
N SER A 315 24.45 20.01 -0.40
CA SER A 315 23.75 21.15 -1.00
C SER A 315 22.24 21.00 -0.88
N LEU A 316 21.72 19.80 -1.19
CA LEU A 316 20.30 19.49 -1.09
C LEU A 316 19.79 19.51 0.36
N ASP A 317 20.59 19.04 1.31
CA ASP A 317 20.24 19.09 2.73
C ASP A 317 20.25 20.55 3.23
N LYS A 318 21.23 21.36 2.82
CA LYS A 318 21.26 22.81 3.12
C LYS A 318 20.00 23.51 2.60
N LYS A 319 19.62 23.29 1.34
CA LYS A 319 18.38 23.84 0.74
C LYS A 319 17.13 23.35 1.49
N SER A 320 17.04 22.06 1.79
CA SER A 320 15.89 21.48 2.51
C SER A 320 15.72 22.07 3.91
N ARG A 321 16.83 22.22 4.65
CA ARG A 321 16.85 22.86 5.97
C ARG A 321 16.44 24.32 5.91
N TYR A 322 16.93 25.05 4.89
CA TYR A 322 16.54 26.45 4.68
C TYR A 322 15.03 26.60 4.43
N ILE A 323 14.46 25.85 3.48
CA ILE A 323 13.02 25.88 3.19
C ILE A 323 12.20 25.51 4.44
N LYS A 324 12.62 24.48 5.19
CA LYS A 324 11.96 24.09 6.44
C LYS A 324 11.98 25.21 7.47
N GLN A 325 13.12 25.87 7.65
CA GLN A 325 13.27 26.97 8.61
C GLN A 325 12.35 28.14 8.29
N GLU A 326 12.25 28.52 7.01
CA GLU A 326 11.40 29.62 6.57
C GLU A 326 9.90 29.28 6.67
N LEU A 327 9.50 28.10 6.20
CA LEU A 327 8.09 27.70 6.19
C LEU A 327 7.52 27.38 7.58
N CYS A 328 8.32 26.83 8.51
CA CYS A 328 7.88 26.56 9.88
C CYS A 328 7.54 27.82 10.69
N ARG A 329 7.85 29.03 10.17
CA ARG A 329 7.33 30.30 10.74
C ARG A 329 5.81 30.40 10.64
N ASN A 330 5.21 29.70 9.67
CA ASN A 330 3.76 29.58 9.53
C ASN A 330 3.21 28.52 10.49
N ARG A 331 2.39 28.93 11.46
CA ARG A 331 1.86 28.04 12.53
C ARG A 331 1.02 26.87 12.03
N ASN A 332 0.46 26.95 10.83
CA ASN A 332 -0.36 25.90 10.21
C ASN A 332 0.40 25.08 9.15
N VAL A 333 1.73 25.21 9.07
CA VAL A 333 2.55 24.48 8.10
C VAL A 333 3.41 23.43 8.80
N LYS A 334 3.36 22.20 8.29
CA LYS A 334 4.29 21.12 8.63
C LYS A 334 5.16 20.81 7.41
N VAL A 335 6.47 20.76 7.59
CA VAL A 335 7.41 20.44 6.50
C VAL A 335 8.08 19.09 6.75
N SER A 336 8.09 18.23 5.73
CA SER A 336 8.87 17.01 5.66
C SER A 336 9.75 17.04 4.40
N TYR A 337 10.96 16.50 4.48
CA TYR A 337 11.82 16.32 3.31
C TYR A 337 12.51 14.97 3.36
N HIS A 338 12.81 14.41 2.18
CA HIS A 338 13.52 13.14 2.06
C HIS A 338 15.00 13.33 2.33
N ASP A 339 15.63 12.37 3.01
CA ASP A 339 17.08 12.39 3.26
C ASP A 339 17.84 12.35 1.93
N PRO A 340 18.63 13.38 1.58
CA PRO A 340 19.38 13.41 0.33
C PRO A 340 20.36 12.24 0.15
N LYS A 341 20.82 11.60 1.23
CA LYS A 341 21.70 10.42 1.17
C LYS A 341 20.95 9.18 0.67
N VAL A 342 19.66 9.04 1.00
CA VAL A 342 18.80 7.98 0.44
C VAL A 342 18.59 8.23 -1.05
N ILE A 343 18.29 9.48 -1.43
CA ILE A 343 18.10 9.85 -2.85
C ILE A 343 19.39 9.67 -3.67
N PHE A 344 20.56 9.88 -3.07
CA PHE A 344 21.85 9.60 -3.70
C PHE A 344 21.93 8.12 -4.10
N LEU A 345 21.65 7.22 -3.16
CA LEU A 345 21.65 5.79 -3.43
C LEU A 345 20.57 5.39 -4.43
N GLU A 346 19.36 5.95 -4.35
CA GLU A 346 18.30 5.73 -5.35
C GLU A 346 18.74 6.17 -6.76
N THR A 347 19.53 7.23 -6.88
CA THR A 347 20.06 7.72 -8.15
C THR A 347 21.13 6.78 -8.69
N VAL A 348 22.01 6.28 -7.81
CA VAL A 348 22.97 5.21 -8.14
C VAL A 348 22.22 3.98 -8.68
N MET A 349 21.13 3.55 -8.02
CA MET A 349 20.32 2.42 -8.49
C MET A 349 19.53 2.73 -9.77
N ALA A 350 19.15 3.99 -10.01
CA ALA A 350 18.38 4.36 -11.20
C ALA A 350 19.26 4.45 -12.47
N ARG A 351 20.51 4.91 -12.33
CA ARG A 351 21.46 5.15 -13.44
C ARG A 351 22.65 4.19 -13.47
N GLY A 352 22.73 3.28 -12.51
CA GLY A 352 23.82 2.33 -12.36
C GLY A 352 24.03 1.44 -13.57
N ASP A 353 25.26 0.98 -13.74
CA ASP A 353 25.60 -0.10 -14.66
C ASP A 353 25.67 -1.46 -13.96
N ARG A 354 26.12 -2.50 -14.69
CA ARG A 354 26.22 -3.87 -14.17
C ARG A 354 27.09 -3.97 -12.91
N TYR A 355 28.11 -3.11 -12.74
CA TYR A 355 28.98 -3.15 -11.56
C TYR A 355 28.25 -2.76 -10.27
N VAL A 356 27.11 -2.08 -10.36
CA VAL A 356 26.27 -1.82 -9.20
C VAL A 356 25.68 -3.11 -8.60
N SER A 357 25.56 -4.19 -9.37
CA SER A 357 25.17 -5.50 -8.83
C SER A 357 26.18 -5.98 -7.79
N ALA A 358 27.48 -5.87 -8.07
CA ALA A 358 28.55 -6.20 -7.13
C ALA A 358 28.51 -5.30 -5.87
N LEU A 359 28.20 -4.01 -6.05
CA LEU A 359 28.03 -3.08 -4.94
C LEU A 359 26.87 -3.49 -4.01
N ILE A 360 25.72 -3.84 -4.57
CA ILE A 360 24.56 -4.32 -3.80
C ILE A 360 24.93 -5.58 -3.00
N TYR A 361 25.60 -6.54 -3.64
CA TYR A 361 26.02 -7.77 -2.99
C TYR A 361 26.99 -7.50 -1.84
N GLU A 362 28.00 -6.64 -2.04
CA GLU A 362 28.98 -6.33 -1.01
C GLU A 362 28.37 -5.51 0.14
N ALA A 363 27.48 -4.56 -0.14
CA ALA A 363 26.75 -3.83 0.89
C ALA A 363 25.94 -4.80 1.77
N TRP A 364 25.25 -5.77 1.15
CA TRP A 364 24.55 -6.83 1.88
C TRP A 364 25.51 -7.67 2.74
N ARG A 365 26.69 -8.04 2.23
CA ARG A 365 27.71 -8.75 3.04
C ARG A 365 28.18 -7.92 4.23
N CYS A 366 28.32 -6.61 4.05
CA CYS A 366 28.71 -5.66 5.10
C CYS A 366 27.57 -5.29 6.07
N GLY A 367 26.38 -5.88 5.94
CA GLY A 367 25.27 -5.75 6.91
C GLY A 367 24.17 -4.77 6.54
N ALA A 368 24.12 -4.30 5.29
CA ALA A 368 23.00 -3.52 4.74
C ALA A 368 21.70 -4.33 4.81
N ARG A 369 20.69 -3.87 5.57
CA ARG A 369 19.40 -4.55 5.74
C ARG A 369 18.32 -3.49 5.97
N ASN A 370 17.18 -3.64 5.31
CA ASN A 370 16.04 -2.73 5.46
C ASN A 370 16.38 -1.25 5.20
N ASP A 371 17.32 -0.96 4.29
CA ASP A 371 17.78 0.40 4.00
C ASP A 371 16.71 1.30 3.33
N GLY A 372 15.57 0.73 2.90
CA GLY A 372 14.40 1.49 2.45
C GLY A 372 13.66 2.23 3.57
N TRP A 373 13.94 1.91 4.83
CA TRP A 373 13.42 2.60 6.01
C TRP A 373 14.51 3.49 6.59
N VAL A 374 14.22 4.78 6.75
CA VAL A 374 15.21 5.80 7.13
C VAL A 374 15.87 5.48 8.47
N GLU A 375 15.12 4.91 9.42
CA GLU A 375 15.59 4.47 10.73
C GLU A 375 16.60 3.29 10.67
N HIS A 376 16.66 2.58 9.56
CA HIS A 376 17.56 1.44 9.33
C HIS A 376 18.66 1.74 8.33
N PHE A 377 18.58 2.86 7.62
CA PHE A 377 19.52 3.21 6.56
C PHE A 377 20.93 3.48 7.10
N LYS A 378 21.91 2.72 6.60
CA LYS A 378 23.32 2.83 7.02
C LYS A 378 24.21 3.30 5.86
N PRO A 379 24.33 4.62 5.62
CA PRO A 379 25.09 5.14 4.48
C PRO A 379 26.58 4.75 4.51
N GLU A 380 27.17 4.63 5.70
CA GLU A 380 28.59 4.25 5.84
C GLU A 380 28.88 2.82 5.38
N VAL A 381 27.89 1.91 5.47
CA VAL A 381 28.02 0.52 4.97
C VAL A 381 28.17 0.52 3.44
N TRP A 382 27.37 1.34 2.76
CA TRP A 382 27.43 1.47 1.30
C TRP A 382 28.73 2.12 0.82
N LYS A 383 29.22 3.14 1.52
CA LYS A 383 30.52 3.78 1.21
C LYS A 383 31.70 2.80 1.40
N LYS A 384 31.67 2.02 2.48
CA LYS A 384 32.67 0.98 2.73
C LYS A 384 32.64 -0.06 1.61
N ALA A 385 31.46 -0.61 1.30
CA ALA A 385 31.29 -1.59 0.23
C ALA A 385 31.83 -1.06 -1.11
N ALA A 386 31.47 0.17 -1.48
CA ALA A 386 31.96 0.83 -2.69
C ALA A 386 33.49 0.96 -2.72
N THR A 387 34.10 1.30 -1.58
CA THR A 387 35.57 1.39 -1.44
C THR A 387 36.21 0.02 -1.61
N ASP A 388 35.68 -1.01 -0.94
CA ASP A 388 36.21 -2.37 -0.93
C ASP A 388 36.25 -2.99 -2.33
N ILE A 389 35.27 -2.66 -3.18
CA ILE A 389 35.21 -3.14 -4.57
C ILE A 389 35.65 -2.09 -5.61
N SER A 390 36.20 -0.96 -5.17
CA SER A 390 36.67 0.13 -6.04
C SER A 390 35.62 0.68 -7.03
N VAL A 391 34.36 0.79 -6.59
CA VAL A 391 33.26 1.41 -7.36
C VAL A 391 33.07 2.86 -6.91
N ASP A 392 33.23 3.81 -7.82
CA ASP A 392 32.90 5.21 -7.55
C ASP A 392 31.41 5.49 -7.81
N MET A 393 30.64 5.62 -6.74
CA MET A 393 29.20 5.90 -6.82
C MET A 393 28.89 7.28 -7.43
N ASN A 394 29.80 8.25 -7.35
CA ASN A 394 29.55 9.62 -7.80
C ASN A 394 29.39 9.73 -9.33
N ILE A 395 29.95 8.76 -10.08
CA ILE A 395 29.82 8.71 -11.54
C ILE A 395 28.32 8.60 -11.92
N TYR A 396 27.53 7.86 -11.16
CA TYR A 396 26.10 7.65 -11.46
C TYR A 396 25.20 8.84 -11.08
N THR A 397 25.68 9.76 -10.23
CA THR A 397 24.93 10.95 -9.80
C THR A 397 25.38 12.22 -10.52
N SER A 398 26.52 12.18 -11.20
CA SER A 398 27.08 13.30 -11.96
C SER A 398 26.34 13.56 -13.27
N ALA A 399 26.62 14.70 -13.92
CA ALA A 399 26.17 14.95 -15.28
C ALA A 399 26.82 13.94 -16.23
N ILE A 400 26.04 13.40 -17.17
CA ILE A 400 26.50 12.44 -18.18
C ILE A 400 26.62 13.18 -19.52
N PRO A 401 27.77 13.10 -20.21
CA PRO A 401 27.89 13.63 -21.57
C PRO A 401 26.83 13.03 -22.50
N VAL A 402 26.20 13.86 -23.34
CA VAL A 402 25.05 13.44 -24.15
C VAL A 402 25.37 12.33 -25.18
N GLU A 403 26.64 12.19 -25.54
CA GLU A 403 27.15 11.15 -26.46
C GLU A 403 27.75 9.92 -25.74
N GLN A 404 27.78 9.92 -24.40
CA GLN A 404 28.25 8.78 -23.60
C GLN A 404 27.28 7.59 -23.78
N PRO A 405 27.77 6.40 -24.16
CA PRO A 405 26.97 5.18 -24.15
C PRO A 405 26.36 4.92 -22.76
N LEU A 406 25.06 4.66 -22.72
CA LEU A 406 24.30 4.52 -21.48
C LEU A 406 24.18 3.05 -21.05
N PRO A 407 24.15 2.74 -19.73
CA PRO A 407 24.03 1.37 -19.23
C PRO A 407 22.77 0.65 -19.73
N TRP A 408 21.64 1.35 -19.81
CA TRP A 408 20.36 0.79 -20.23
C TRP A 408 20.16 0.76 -21.75
N SER A 409 21.22 0.91 -22.56
CA SER A 409 21.14 0.98 -24.02
C SER A 409 20.58 -0.29 -24.70
N ALA A 410 20.61 -1.44 -24.03
CA ALA A 410 19.95 -2.66 -24.50
C ALA A 410 18.42 -2.62 -24.37
N ILE A 411 17.85 -1.63 -23.66
CA ILE A 411 16.43 -1.51 -23.37
C ILE A 411 15.86 -0.24 -24.00
N SER A 412 14.70 -0.36 -24.64
CA SER A 412 13.97 0.80 -25.17
C SER A 412 12.50 0.76 -24.75
N ASN A 413 12.00 1.85 -24.19
CA ASN A 413 10.56 2.08 -24.00
C ASN A 413 9.83 2.49 -25.30
N GLY A 414 10.56 2.58 -26.42
CA GLY A 414 10.08 2.98 -27.75
C GLY A 414 10.25 4.47 -28.07
N ILE A 415 10.69 5.30 -27.11
CA ILE A 415 11.00 6.71 -27.35
C ILE A 415 12.49 6.81 -27.77
N PRO A 416 12.81 7.44 -28.90
CA PRO A 416 14.19 7.56 -29.35
C PRO A 416 14.94 8.61 -28.53
N ASP A 417 16.24 8.39 -28.32
CA ASP A 417 17.11 9.35 -27.62
C ASP A 417 17.11 10.74 -28.26
N SER A 418 16.94 10.83 -29.58
CA SER A 418 16.82 12.11 -30.28
C SER A 418 15.67 12.97 -29.75
N PHE A 419 14.53 12.36 -29.43
CA PHE A 419 13.39 13.05 -28.81
C PHE A 419 13.73 13.51 -27.39
N LEU A 420 14.38 12.66 -26.60
CA LEU A 420 14.79 13.01 -25.23
C LEU A 420 15.81 14.15 -25.22
N LYS A 421 16.77 14.15 -26.15
CA LYS A 421 17.76 15.22 -26.35
C LYS A 421 17.08 16.54 -26.74
N GLU A 422 16.07 16.49 -27.60
CA GLU A 422 15.32 17.68 -28.00
C GLU A 422 14.48 18.24 -26.83
N GLU A 423 13.83 17.38 -26.06
CA GLU A 423 13.11 17.82 -24.85
C GLU A 423 14.04 18.41 -23.79
N LEU A 424 15.28 17.92 -23.66
CA LEU A 424 16.29 18.53 -22.79
C LEU A 424 16.64 19.94 -23.26
N LYS A 425 16.88 20.15 -24.56
CA LYS A 425 17.14 21.50 -25.11
C LYS A 425 15.98 22.45 -24.86
N ARG A 426 14.75 21.98 -25.07
CA ARG A 426 13.54 22.77 -24.77
C ARG A 426 13.44 23.10 -23.28
N ALA A 427 13.85 22.21 -22.40
CA ALA A 427 13.90 22.48 -20.96
C ALA A 427 14.86 23.64 -20.64
N ILE A 428 16.06 23.62 -21.19
CA ILE A 428 17.08 24.66 -21.00
C ILE A 428 16.59 26.02 -21.54
N LEU A 429 15.86 26.01 -22.66
CA LEU A 429 15.24 27.20 -23.26
C LEU A 429 13.90 27.60 -22.62
N GLU A 430 13.46 26.89 -21.57
CA GLU A 430 12.17 27.08 -20.89
C GLU A 430 10.92 26.95 -21.79
N ILE A 431 11.05 26.25 -22.91
CA ILE A 431 9.96 26.04 -23.87
C ILE A 431 9.11 24.87 -23.40
N PRO A 432 7.85 25.07 -23.01
CA PRO A 432 6.97 23.98 -22.62
C PRO A 432 6.61 23.09 -23.82
N GLY A 433 6.38 21.81 -23.55
CA GLY A 433 5.78 20.85 -24.48
C GLY A 433 4.28 21.08 -24.64
N LYS A 434 3.72 20.74 -25.81
CA LYS A 434 2.27 20.66 -26.01
C LYS A 434 1.78 19.30 -25.53
N ASP A 435 0.53 19.21 -25.07
CA ASP A 435 -0.11 17.93 -24.76
C ASP A 435 -0.64 17.31 -26.05
N CYS A 436 -0.21 16.09 -26.37
CA CYS A 436 -0.67 15.37 -27.58
C CYS A 436 -2.03 14.68 -27.39
N ARG A 437 -2.68 14.82 -26.24
CA ARG A 437 -4.03 14.28 -26.01
C ARG A 437 -5.07 14.99 -26.86
N ASP A 438 -5.08 16.31 -26.82
CA ASP A 438 -6.04 17.19 -27.52
C ASP A 438 -5.34 18.10 -28.54
N GLY A 439 -4.00 18.08 -28.57
CA GLY A 439 -3.17 18.84 -29.49
C GLY A 439 -2.45 17.97 -30.51
N GLU A 440 -1.56 18.60 -31.25
CA GLU A 440 -0.73 17.96 -32.29
C GLU A 440 0.21 16.90 -31.68
N CYS A 441 0.47 15.85 -32.45
CA CYS A 441 1.46 14.83 -32.08
C CYS A 441 2.85 15.46 -31.92
N ASN A 442 3.51 15.19 -30.79
CA ASN A 442 4.87 15.67 -30.53
C ASN A 442 5.97 14.85 -31.21
N GLY A 443 5.63 13.82 -32.00
CA GLY A 443 6.62 13.03 -32.72
C GLY A 443 7.51 12.14 -31.85
N CYS A 444 7.03 11.68 -30.69
CA CYS A 444 7.83 10.84 -29.78
C CYS A 444 8.13 9.41 -30.29
N GLY A 445 7.67 9.04 -31.48
CA GLY A 445 7.96 7.74 -32.14
C GLY A 445 7.17 6.53 -31.61
N LEU A 446 6.32 6.71 -30.59
CA LEU A 446 5.65 5.59 -29.92
C LEU A 446 4.39 5.09 -30.62
N CYS A 447 3.54 5.99 -31.09
CA CYS A 447 2.25 5.60 -31.69
C CYS A 447 2.47 5.01 -33.08
N ASN A 448 1.79 3.91 -33.37
CA ASN A 448 1.75 3.23 -34.67
C ASN A 448 0.33 2.70 -34.94
N GLU A 449 0.13 1.94 -36.02
CA GLU A 449 -1.18 1.39 -36.43
C GLU A 449 -1.87 0.54 -35.34
N LYS A 450 -1.10 -0.17 -34.50
CA LYS A 450 -1.63 -1.08 -33.48
C LYS A 450 -1.63 -0.47 -32.08
N ILE A 451 -0.63 0.34 -31.75
CA ILE A 451 -0.41 0.90 -30.41
C ILE A 451 -0.46 2.41 -30.53
N PHE A 452 -1.51 3.05 -30.03
CA PHE A 452 -1.67 4.50 -30.06
C PHE A 452 -2.43 4.99 -28.82
N THR A 453 -2.48 6.31 -28.63
CA THR A 453 -3.27 6.90 -27.53
C THR A 453 -4.75 6.66 -27.80
N LYS A 454 -5.39 5.89 -26.92
CA LYS A 454 -6.81 5.58 -27.01
C LYS A 454 -7.57 6.25 -25.88
N LYS A 455 -8.36 7.25 -26.23
CA LYS A 455 -9.41 7.77 -25.36
C LYS A 455 -10.59 6.83 -25.44
N TYR A 456 -11.33 6.71 -24.35
CA TYR A 456 -12.61 6.03 -24.42
C TYR A 456 -13.65 7.01 -25.01
N GLU A 457 -14.19 6.70 -26.18
CA GLU A 457 -15.33 7.44 -26.73
C GLU A 457 -16.59 6.93 -26.07
N PHE A 458 -17.17 7.73 -25.17
CA PHE A 458 -18.42 7.37 -24.53
C PHE A 458 -19.55 7.44 -25.57
N VAL A 459 -20.08 6.27 -25.91
CA VAL A 459 -21.35 6.18 -26.64
C VAL A 459 -22.46 6.31 -25.60
N PRO A 460 -23.27 7.39 -25.62
CA PRO A 460 -24.37 7.52 -24.69
C PRO A 460 -25.34 6.36 -24.91
N VAL A 461 -25.42 5.47 -23.92
CA VAL A 461 -26.51 4.51 -23.84
C VAL A 461 -27.79 5.33 -23.67
N SER A 462 -28.80 5.08 -24.51
CA SER A 462 -30.11 5.75 -24.42
C SER A 462 -30.58 5.77 -22.96
N PRO A 463 -31.24 6.84 -22.47
CA PRO A 463 -31.67 6.98 -21.09
C PRO A 463 -32.62 5.89 -20.55
N ASP A 464 -32.94 4.87 -21.34
CA ASP A 464 -34.01 3.92 -21.08
C ASP A 464 -33.66 2.78 -20.11
N ASN A 465 -32.40 2.62 -19.71
CA ASN A 465 -32.01 1.53 -18.79
C ASN A 465 -31.49 1.99 -17.40
N ALA A 466 -31.60 3.28 -17.06
CA ALA A 466 -31.25 3.79 -15.72
C ALA A 466 -32.44 3.86 -14.75
N LYS A 467 -33.61 3.30 -15.11
CA LYS A 467 -34.77 3.15 -14.24
C LYS A 467 -34.99 1.69 -13.90
N ASN A 468 -34.13 1.12 -13.06
CA ASN A 468 -34.40 -0.12 -12.31
C ASN A 468 -33.27 -0.42 -11.29
N ALA A 469 -32.72 0.61 -10.66
CA ALA A 469 -32.12 0.38 -9.34
C ALA A 469 -33.29 0.48 -8.36
N ALA A 470 -33.77 -0.65 -7.86
CA ALA A 470 -34.63 -0.65 -6.69
C ALA A 470 -34.02 0.29 -5.66
N GLU A 471 -34.78 1.29 -5.22
CA GLU A 471 -34.39 2.08 -4.05
C GLU A 471 -34.06 1.08 -2.94
N PRO A 472 -32.93 1.23 -2.23
CA PRO A 472 -32.67 0.40 -1.06
C PRO A 472 -33.91 0.47 -0.18
N GLU A 473 -34.48 -0.68 0.19
CA GLU A 473 -35.61 -0.71 1.13
C GLU A 473 -35.34 0.26 2.27
N LEU A 474 -36.34 1.10 2.58
CA LEU A 474 -36.26 2.13 3.63
C LEU A 474 -35.69 1.51 4.90
N ILE A 475 -34.39 1.75 5.13
CA ILE A 475 -33.69 1.32 6.33
C ILE A 475 -34.34 2.09 7.47
N ASN A 476 -35.04 1.38 8.36
CA ASN A 476 -35.61 2.02 9.53
C ASN A 476 -34.47 2.32 10.52
N GLU A 477 -33.96 3.56 10.50
CA GLU A 477 -32.84 3.95 11.36
C GLU A 477 -33.20 4.01 12.85
N ASP A 478 -34.49 4.00 13.20
CA ASP A 478 -34.98 4.19 14.58
C ASP A 478 -35.05 2.88 15.37
N ARG A 479 -35.14 1.71 14.70
CA ARG A 479 -35.14 0.41 15.37
C ARG A 479 -33.79 -0.29 15.22
N LYS A 480 -33.39 -1.04 16.24
CA LYS A 480 -32.14 -1.81 16.28
C LYS A 480 -32.43 -3.23 16.73
N PHE A 481 -31.83 -4.19 16.05
CA PHE A 481 -31.87 -5.61 16.38
C PHE A 481 -30.43 -6.06 16.67
N TYR A 482 -30.27 -6.95 17.64
CA TYR A 482 -28.97 -7.30 18.19
C TYR A 482 -28.80 -8.81 18.08
N TYR A 483 -27.63 -9.24 17.59
CA TYR A 483 -27.34 -10.66 17.40
C TYR A 483 -26.01 -10.99 18.03
N ARG A 484 -26.00 -12.03 18.86
CA ARG A 484 -24.80 -12.62 19.45
C ARG A 484 -24.30 -13.75 18.58
N ILE A 485 -23.03 -13.69 18.23
CA ILE A 485 -22.39 -14.61 17.29
C ILE A 485 -21.28 -15.36 18.01
N ASN A 486 -21.37 -16.69 17.99
CA ASN A 486 -20.28 -17.57 18.38
C ASN A 486 -19.42 -17.91 17.17
N TYR A 487 -18.10 -17.80 17.28
CA TYR A 487 -17.17 -18.12 16.20
C TYR A 487 -15.92 -18.83 16.72
N CYS A 488 -15.20 -19.50 15.84
CA CYS A 488 -13.89 -20.06 16.12
C CYS A 488 -12.79 -19.38 15.30
N LYS A 489 -11.58 -19.34 15.87
CA LYS A 489 -10.34 -18.82 15.28
C LYS A 489 -9.25 -19.88 15.43
N THR A 490 -8.98 -20.59 14.35
CA THR A 490 -8.12 -21.79 14.30
C THR A 490 -7.10 -21.70 13.16
N GLY A 491 -6.24 -22.73 13.02
CA GLY A 491 -5.26 -22.82 11.93
C GLY A 491 -4.32 -21.62 11.88
N PHE A 492 -4.05 -21.10 10.67
CA PHE A 492 -3.19 -19.92 10.48
C PHE A 492 -3.81 -18.62 11.01
N MET A 493 -5.13 -18.56 11.19
CA MET A 493 -5.79 -17.35 11.72
C MET A 493 -5.36 -17.02 13.15
N ARG A 494 -4.81 -17.98 13.92
CA ARG A 494 -4.20 -17.71 15.24
C ARG A 494 -3.08 -16.67 15.19
N PHE A 495 -2.44 -16.49 14.04
CA PHE A 495 -1.39 -15.49 13.82
C PHE A 495 -1.91 -14.14 13.29
N SER A 496 -3.23 -13.97 13.19
CA SER A 496 -3.85 -12.67 12.94
C SER A 496 -4.07 -11.94 14.26
N GLY A 497 -3.67 -10.67 14.33
CA GLY A 497 -3.96 -9.80 15.46
C GLY A 497 -5.46 -9.52 15.60
N HIS A 498 -5.90 -9.04 16.76
CA HIS A 498 -7.33 -8.77 17.00
C HIS A 498 -7.92 -7.79 15.97
N ARG A 499 -7.21 -6.68 15.69
CA ARG A 499 -7.65 -5.67 14.74
C ARG A 499 -7.75 -6.20 13.30
N ASP A 500 -6.79 -7.02 12.89
CA ASP A 500 -6.77 -7.63 11.56
C ASP A 500 -7.96 -8.60 11.39
N MET A 501 -8.23 -9.43 12.40
CA MET A 501 -9.40 -10.31 12.43
C MET A 501 -10.72 -9.52 12.38
N MET A 502 -10.84 -8.43 13.14
CA MET A 502 -12.04 -7.56 13.08
C MET A 502 -12.25 -7.00 11.68
N ASN A 503 -11.19 -6.55 11.01
CA ASN A 503 -11.25 -6.05 9.64
C ASN A 503 -11.70 -7.14 8.65
N VAL A 504 -11.22 -8.39 8.82
CA VAL A 504 -11.67 -9.54 8.01
C VAL A 504 -13.16 -9.82 8.21
N ILE A 505 -13.65 -9.82 9.46
CA ILE A 505 -15.07 -10.04 9.76
C ILE A 505 -15.93 -8.91 9.19
N GLN A 506 -15.54 -7.66 9.38
CA GLN A 506 -16.25 -6.50 8.82
C GLN A 506 -16.35 -6.56 7.30
N ARG A 507 -15.29 -7.00 6.64
CA ARG A 507 -15.24 -7.19 5.19
C ARG A 507 -16.20 -8.30 4.74
N ALA A 508 -16.17 -9.45 5.42
CA ALA A 508 -17.08 -10.56 5.14
C ALA A 508 -18.55 -10.15 5.33
N ILE A 509 -18.87 -9.40 6.39
CA ILE A 509 -20.18 -8.81 6.63
C ILE A 509 -20.59 -7.85 5.52
N SER A 510 -19.68 -7.02 5.01
CA SER A 510 -19.99 -6.11 3.91
C SER A 510 -20.37 -6.85 2.62
N ALA A 511 -19.73 -7.99 2.33
CA ALA A 511 -20.00 -8.77 1.13
C ALA A 511 -21.38 -9.46 1.15
N THR A 512 -21.99 -9.67 2.32
CA THR A 512 -23.33 -10.28 2.43
C THR A 512 -24.48 -9.30 2.24
N LEU A 513 -24.21 -7.99 2.19
CA LEU A 513 -25.24 -6.93 2.13
C LEU A 513 -26.22 -6.93 3.32
N LEU A 514 -25.85 -7.52 4.46
CA LEU A 514 -26.68 -7.47 5.67
C LEU A 514 -26.97 -6.00 6.08
N PRO A 515 -28.18 -5.68 6.57
CA PRO A 515 -28.61 -4.34 6.96
C PRO A 515 -27.99 -3.88 8.29
N ILE A 516 -26.66 -3.96 8.40
CA ILE A 516 -25.88 -3.61 9.59
C ILE A 516 -26.06 -2.14 9.94
N ALA A 517 -26.19 -1.86 11.23
CA ALA A 517 -26.21 -0.51 11.78
C ALA A 517 -24.79 0.07 11.81
N TYR A 518 -24.66 1.36 11.54
CA TYR A 518 -23.38 2.06 11.52
C TYR A 518 -23.33 3.17 12.57
N SER A 519 -22.13 3.60 12.94
CA SER A 519 -21.91 4.79 13.77
C SER A 519 -22.28 6.08 13.04
N ASN A 520 -22.64 7.11 13.79
CA ASN A 520 -22.83 8.46 13.26
C ASN A 520 -21.48 9.14 13.03
N GLY A 521 -21.31 9.86 11.93
CA GLY A 521 -20.10 10.62 11.61
C GLY A 521 -19.71 10.56 10.13
N PHE A 522 -18.61 11.23 9.77
CA PHE A 522 -18.12 11.30 8.39
C PHE A 522 -17.60 9.95 7.85
N HIS A 523 -17.15 9.05 8.74
CA HIS A 523 -16.74 7.69 8.41
C HIS A 523 -17.56 6.69 9.23
N PRO A 524 -18.75 6.30 8.75
CA PRO A 524 -19.59 5.34 9.44
C PRO A 524 -18.90 3.97 9.53
N VAL A 525 -18.70 3.49 10.77
CA VAL A 525 -18.15 2.17 11.07
C VAL A 525 -19.29 1.23 11.45
N GLN A 526 -19.19 -0.04 11.05
CA GLN A 526 -20.16 -1.06 11.44
C GLN A 526 -20.22 -1.17 12.97
N LYS A 527 -21.43 -1.20 13.55
CA LYS A 527 -21.62 -1.41 14.99
C LYS A 527 -21.42 -2.88 15.34
N LEU A 528 -20.18 -3.21 15.68
CA LEU A 528 -19.76 -4.52 16.17
C LEU A 528 -19.16 -4.38 17.57
N SER A 529 -19.41 -5.35 18.45
CA SER A 529 -18.84 -5.41 19.79
C SER A 529 -18.18 -6.77 19.98
N PHE A 530 -16.89 -6.81 20.30
CA PHE A 530 -16.15 -8.06 20.49
C PHE A 530 -15.95 -8.35 21.98
N GLY A 531 -15.89 -9.63 22.33
CA GLY A 531 -15.42 -10.07 23.65
C GLY A 531 -13.91 -9.83 23.87
N PRO A 532 -13.38 -10.26 25.02
CA PRO A 532 -11.98 -10.06 25.36
C PRO A 532 -11.04 -10.62 24.28
N PRO A 533 -10.06 -9.82 23.81
CA PRO A 533 -9.25 -10.19 22.65
C PRO A 533 -8.43 -11.44 22.93
N LEU A 534 -8.40 -12.34 21.95
CA LEU A 534 -7.55 -13.53 22.00
C LEU A 534 -6.09 -13.12 21.72
N PRO A 535 -5.11 -13.53 22.54
CA PRO A 535 -3.70 -13.25 22.30
C PRO A 535 -3.18 -13.84 20.97
N LEU A 536 -2.13 -13.22 20.42
CA LEU A 536 -1.50 -13.70 19.19
C LEU A 536 -0.89 -15.10 19.39
N GLY A 537 -1.14 -16.00 18.44
CA GLY A 537 -0.68 -17.39 18.46
C GLY A 537 -1.63 -18.37 19.16
N VAL A 538 -2.66 -17.88 19.86
CA VAL A 538 -3.65 -18.70 20.57
C VAL A 538 -4.82 -19.05 19.64
N VAL A 539 -5.32 -20.28 19.74
CA VAL A 539 -6.52 -20.77 19.05
C VAL A 539 -7.74 -20.48 19.92
N GLY A 540 -8.85 -20.02 19.34
CA GLY A 540 -10.12 -19.85 20.04
C GLY A 540 -11.17 -20.79 19.44
N GLU A 541 -11.74 -21.69 20.23
CA GLU A 541 -12.77 -22.61 19.73
C GLU A 541 -14.19 -22.04 19.87
N SER A 542 -14.40 -21.16 20.85
CA SER A 542 -15.70 -20.58 21.16
C SER A 542 -15.52 -19.13 21.63
N GLU A 543 -15.57 -18.22 20.67
CA GLU A 543 -15.37 -16.79 20.82
C GLU A 543 -16.65 -16.03 20.47
N PHE A 544 -16.80 -14.80 20.96
CA PHE A 544 -18.04 -14.05 20.80
C PHE A 544 -17.85 -12.64 20.25
N PHE A 545 -18.75 -12.24 19.38
CA PHE A 545 -19.00 -10.85 19.04
C PHE A 545 -20.49 -10.61 18.81
N ASP A 546 -20.93 -9.39 19.03
CA ASP A 546 -22.30 -8.96 18.80
C ASP A 546 -22.34 -8.03 17.57
N ILE A 547 -23.37 -8.19 16.74
CA ILE A 547 -23.69 -7.29 15.62
C ILE A 547 -25.01 -6.58 15.86
N VAL A 548 -25.16 -5.41 15.24
CA VAL A 548 -26.40 -4.64 15.27
C VAL A 548 -26.90 -4.42 13.85
N THR A 549 -28.18 -4.67 13.60
CA THR A 549 -28.84 -4.39 12.32
C THR A 549 -29.97 -3.37 12.48
N ASN A 550 -30.35 -2.72 11.39
CA ASN A 550 -31.48 -1.77 11.33
C ASN A 550 -32.81 -2.48 11.06
N ASN A 551 -32.77 -3.64 10.39
CA ASN A 551 -33.91 -4.48 10.09
C ASN A 551 -33.68 -5.88 10.72
N PRO A 552 -34.74 -6.61 11.10
CA PRO A 552 -34.59 -7.98 11.54
C PRO A 552 -34.04 -8.83 10.40
N VAL A 553 -33.13 -9.74 10.73
CA VAL A 553 -32.51 -10.70 9.81
C VAL A 553 -32.63 -12.11 10.38
N GLU A 554 -32.81 -13.08 9.50
CA GLU A 554 -32.83 -14.48 9.89
C GLU A 554 -31.41 -14.96 10.26
N THR A 555 -31.31 -15.93 11.16
CA THR A 555 -30.01 -16.45 11.61
C THR A 555 -29.20 -17.07 10.47
N ASP A 556 -29.86 -17.71 9.51
CA ASP A 556 -29.24 -18.27 8.30
C ASP A 556 -28.64 -17.19 7.38
N GLU A 557 -29.24 -16.00 7.33
CA GLU A 557 -28.69 -14.86 6.59
C GLU A 557 -27.39 -14.37 7.24
N VAL A 558 -27.33 -14.35 8.57
CA VAL A 558 -26.10 -14.02 9.29
C VAL A 558 -25.05 -15.11 9.10
N LEU A 559 -25.42 -16.39 9.11
CA LEU A 559 -24.50 -17.51 8.84
C LEU A 559 -23.91 -17.45 7.42
N SER A 560 -24.56 -16.77 6.47
CA SER A 560 -24.02 -16.57 5.12
C SER A 560 -22.66 -15.85 5.09
N ILE A 561 -22.30 -15.12 6.15
CA ILE A 561 -20.98 -14.49 6.33
C ILE A 561 -19.85 -15.53 6.18
N ASN A 562 -20.06 -16.78 6.60
CA ASN A 562 -19.08 -17.87 6.49
C ASN A 562 -18.58 -18.08 5.06
N LYS A 563 -19.38 -17.75 4.02
CA LYS A 563 -18.97 -17.87 2.61
C LYS A 563 -17.77 -16.97 2.26
N PHE A 564 -17.53 -15.92 3.04
CA PHE A 564 -16.51 -14.91 2.82
C PHE A 564 -15.38 -14.94 3.86
N LEU A 565 -15.49 -15.79 4.88
CA LEU A 565 -14.44 -15.94 5.89
C LEU A 565 -13.31 -16.84 5.38
N PRO A 566 -12.04 -16.52 5.73
CA PRO A 566 -10.91 -17.37 5.38
C PRO A 566 -10.93 -18.68 6.19
N HIS A 567 -10.24 -19.70 5.68
CA HIS A 567 -10.05 -20.94 6.41
C HIS A 567 -9.46 -20.69 7.80
N GLY A 568 -10.09 -21.27 8.82
CA GLY A 568 -9.73 -21.07 10.22
C GLY A 568 -10.50 -19.95 10.92
N LEU A 569 -11.44 -19.28 10.26
CA LEU A 569 -12.42 -18.39 10.90
C LEU A 569 -13.82 -18.84 10.49
N GLU A 570 -14.66 -19.18 11.47
CA GLU A 570 -15.98 -19.74 11.19
C GLU A 570 -16.98 -19.32 12.26
N ILE A 571 -18.12 -18.79 11.85
CA ILE A 571 -19.28 -18.55 12.70
C ILE A 571 -20.02 -19.87 12.89
N LYS A 572 -20.19 -20.26 14.16
CA LYS A 572 -20.83 -21.52 14.56
C LYS A 572 -22.32 -21.35 14.83
N THR A 573 -22.69 -20.33 15.59
CA THR A 573 -24.09 -20.08 15.97
C THR A 573 -24.37 -18.59 16.04
N VAL A 574 -25.64 -18.25 15.83
CA VAL A 574 -26.17 -16.88 15.86
C VAL A 574 -27.46 -16.91 16.67
N VAL A 575 -27.62 -15.98 17.61
CA VAL A 575 -28.81 -15.84 18.44
C VAL A 575 -29.20 -14.36 18.51
N GLU A 576 -30.47 -14.05 18.30
CA GLU A 576 -31.00 -12.70 18.55
C GLU A 576 -31.07 -12.44 20.06
N ILE A 577 -30.59 -11.29 20.51
CA ILE A 577 -30.58 -10.88 21.93
C ILE A 577 -31.44 -9.64 22.15
N ASN A 578 -32.02 -9.54 23.34
CA ASN A 578 -32.90 -8.43 23.70
C ASN A 578 -32.10 -7.14 23.98
N GLY A 579 -32.13 -6.21 23.02
CA GLY A 579 -31.47 -4.91 23.13
C GLY A 579 -29.94 -5.04 23.18
N SER A 580 -29.26 -3.97 23.59
CA SER A 580 -27.78 -3.96 23.64
C SER A 580 -27.18 -4.89 24.70
N GLY A 581 -27.98 -5.36 25.67
CA GLY A 581 -27.53 -6.17 26.79
C GLY A 581 -26.36 -5.58 27.58
N GLU A 582 -25.71 -6.42 28.39
CA GLU A 582 -24.38 -6.13 28.94
C GLU A 582 -23.30 -6.37 27.87
N SER A 583 -22.22 -5.59 27.92
CA SER A 583 -21.10 -5.76 26.97
C SER A 583 -20.42 -7.13 27.15
N LEU A 584 -19.97 -7.74 26.06
CA LEU A 584 -19.23 -9.01 26.11
C LEU A 584 -17.99 -8.96 27.02
N ASN A 585 -17.30 -7.82 27.10
CA ASN A 585 -16.16 -7.65 28.02
C ASN A 585 -16.56 -7.62 29.51
N ALA A 586 -17.83 -7.33 29.81
CA ALA A 586 -18.36 -7.42 31.18
C ALA A 586 -18.89 -8.82 31.49
N ILE A 587 -19.53 -9.48 30.50
CA ILE A 587 -20.11 -10.82 30.66
C ILE A 587 -19.02 -11.89 30.74
N ILE A 588 -17.98 -11.79 29.89
CA ILE A 588 -16.90 -12.78 29.82
C ILE A 588 -15.85 -12.41 30.88
N THR A 589 -15.89 -13.13 32.00
CA THR A 589 -14.99 -12.86 33.14
C THR A 589 -13.82 -13.83 33.23
N HIS A 590 -13.93 -15.03 32.65
CA HIS A 590 -12.86 -16.03 32.62
C HIS A 590 -12.75 -16.72 31.27
N GLY A 591 -11.59 -17.32 31.00
CA GLY A 591 -11.37 -18.16 29.84
C GLY A 591 -10.78 -19.50 30.26
N GLU A 592 -11.29 -20.58 29.67
CA GLU A 592 -10.76 -21.92 29.84
C GLU A 592 -9.76 -22.21 28.73
N TYR A 593 -8.53 -22.49 29.11
CA TYR A 593 -7.41 -22.70 28.20
C TYR A 593 -6.82 -24.08 28.37
N VAL A 594 -6.33 -24.64 27.26
CA VAL A 594 -5.48 -25.84 27.26
C VAL A 594 -4.13 -25.49 26.64
N PHE A 595 -3.07 -25.87 27.33
CA PHE A 595 -1.67 -25.65 26.94
C PHE A 595 -1.04 -27.01 26.62
N TYR A 596 -0.80 -27.27 25.34
CA TYR A 596 -0.08 -28.46 24.88
C TYR A 596 1.39 -28.11 24.61
N PRO A 597 2.35 -28.67 25.35
CA PRO A 597 3.78 -28.50 25.06
C PRO A 597 4.11 -28.94 23.63
N LEU A 598 4.94 -28.16 22.94
CA LEU A 598 5.57 -28.52 21.66
C LEU A 598 6.99 -29.08 21.87
N PHE A 599 7.37 -29.31 23.12
CA PHE A 599 8.59 -29.98 23.55
C PHE A 599 8.24 -31.31 24.24
N SER A 600 9.25 -32.17 24.41
CA SER A 600 9.06 -33.41 25.15
C SER A 600 8.85 -33.11 26.63
N ALA A 601 7.65 -33.35 27.13
CA ALA A 601 7.29 -33.26 28.53
C ALA A 601 6.46 -34.49 28.93
N GLY A 602 6.88 -35.17 29.99
CA GLY A 602 6.18 -36.34 30.51
C GLY A 602 4.91 -35.96 31.30
N PHE A 603 4.02 -36.92 31.52
CA PHE A 603 2.86 -36.73 32.39
C PHE A 603 3.28 -36.29 33.80
N ASP A 604 4.21 -37.01 34.41
CA ASP A 604 4.69 -36.75 35.78
C ASP A 604 5.36 -35.39 35.92
N GLU A 605 6.07 -34.94 34.88
CA GLU A 605 6.71 -33.62 34.85
C GLU A 605 5.67 -32.50 34.87
N LEU A 606 4.66 -32.58 34.01
CA LEU A 606 3.58 -31.59 33.95
C LEU A 606 2.71 -31.64 35.21
N ASP A 607 2.42 -32.84 35.74
CA ASP A 607 1.69 -33.02 37.00
C ASP A 607 2.43 -32.37 38.17
N HIS A 608 3.75 -32.52 38.23
CA HIS A 608 4.59 -31.86 39.24
C HIS A 608 4.54 -30.33 39.11
N VAL A 609 4.58 -29.79 37.88
CA VAL A 609 4.45 -28.34 37.63
C VAL A 609 3.10 -27.81 38.12
N VAL A 610 2.00 -28.50 37.78
CA VAL A 610 0.64 -28.12 38.21
C VAL A 610 0.51 -28.15 39.73
N LYS A 611 0.91 -29.25 40.38
CA LYS A 611 0.86 -29.39 41.85
C LYS A 611 1.69 -28.33 42.56
N ASN A 612 2.91 -28.07 42.09
CA ASN A 612 3.78 -27.04 42.66
C ASN A 612 3.15 -25.64 42.54
N ALA A 613 2.55 -25.32 41.40
CA ALA A 613 1.91 -24.03 41.19
C ALA A 613 0.70 -23.82 42.12
N LEU A 614 -0.12 -24.86 42.31
CA LEU A 614 -1.27 -24.82 43.21
C LEU A 614 -0.87 -24.62 44.68
N CYS A 615 0.28 -25.18 45.11
CA CYS A 615 0.81 -25.04 46.47
C CYS A 615 1.45 -23.66 46.76
N ARG A 616 1.78 -22.86 45.75
CA ARG A 616 2.37 -21.53 45.95
C ARG A 616 1.30 -20.51 46.34
N GLN A 617 1.64 -19.64 47.30
CA GLN A 617 0.83 -18.47 47.65
C GLN A 617 0.99 -17.34 46.64
N GLU A 618 2.16 -17.24 45.99
CA GLU A 618 2.46 -16.23 44.99
C GLU A 618 3.22 -16.82 43.79
N ILE A 619 2.89 -16.33 42.59
CA ILE A 619 3.60 -16.62 41.34
C ILE A 619 3.85 -15.28 40.67
N SER A 620 5.05 -14.73 40.83
CA SER A 620 5.42 -13.42 40.29
C SER A 620 6.03 -13.56 38.89
N VAL A 621 5.53 -12.79 37.93
CA VAL A 621 6.03 -12.75 36.55
C VAL A 621 6.27 -11.32 36.11
N ALA A 622 7.32 -11.11 35.31
CA ALA A 622 7.60 -9.83 34.69
C ALA A 622 6.58 -9.54 33.57
N VAL A 623 5.97 -8.36 33.61
CA VAL A 623 5.06 -7.88 32.56
C VAL A 623 5.90 -7.19 31.49
N ALA A 624 5.74 -7.59 30.23
CA ALA A 624 6.46 -6.98 29.13
C ALA A 624 6.12 -5.48 29.02
N THR A 625 7.14 -4.63 29.10
CA THR A 625 7.04 -3.17 28.88
C THR A 625 7.00 -2.87 27.38
N ASP A 626 6.44 -1.71 27.02
CA ASP A 626 6.40 -1.29 25.61
C ASP A 626 7.82 -1.23 25.05
N VAL A 627 8.07 -1.95 23.96
CA VAL A 627 9.39 -2.04 23.33
C VAL A 627 9.92 -0.67 22.88
N ASN A 628 9.02 0.30 22.67
CA ASN A 628 9.35 1.68 22.30
C ASN A 628 9.66 2.57 23.52
N PHE A 629 9.28 2.14 24.73
CA PHE A 629 9.49 2.83 25.99
C PHE A 629 9.95 1.83 27.06
N PRO A 630 11.22 1.40 27.02
CA PRO A 630 11.75 0.46 28.00
C PRO A 630 11.68 1.10 29.38
N ALA A 631 10.76 0.61 30.21
CA ALA A 631 10.65 0.91 31.63
C ALA A 631 11.21 -0.27 32.44
N GLU A 632 11.47 -0.04 33.74
CA GLU A 632 11.79 -1.13 34.66
C GLU A 632 10.70 -2.22 34.61
N PRO A 633 11.08 -3.51 34.69
CA PRO A 633 10.13 -4.61 34.60
C PRO A 633 9.15 -4.57 35.78
N GLU A 634 7.88 -4.32 35.49
CA GLU A 634 6.80 -4.43 36.47
C GLU A 634 6.52 -5.90 36.75
N PHE A 635 6.41 -6.28 38.02
CA PHE A 635 6.12 -7.65 38.44
C PHE A 635 4.66 -7.79 38.86
N LYS A 636 4.06 -8.90 38.44
CA LYS A 636 2.65 -9.20 38.70
C LYS A 636 2.49 -10.58 39.32
N ASN A 637 1.80 -10.66 40.45
CA ASN A 637 1.41 -11.94 41.04
C ASN A 637 0.18 -12.51 40.30
N ILE A 638 0.38 -13.61 39.57
CA ILE A 638 -0.68 -14.25 38.78
C ILE A 638 -1.42 -15.37 39.51
N ARG A 639 -0.93 -15.82 40.67
CA ARG A 639 -1.59 -16.89 41.44
C ARG A 639 -3.08 -16.65 41.73
N PRO A 640 -3.53 -15.45 42.16
CA PRO A 640 -4.95 -15.19 42.40
C PRO A 640 -5.78 -15.08 41.11
N LEU A 641 -5.14 -15.07 39.94
CA LEU A 641 -5.80 -14.94 38.64
C LEU A 641 -5.98 -16.30 37.93
N ILE A 642 -5.50 -17.38 38.55
CA ILE A 642 -5.66 -18.78 38.15
C ILE A 642 -6.75 -19.38 39.03
N VAL A 643 -7.93 -19.57 38.47
CA VAL A 643 -9.11 -20.12 39.17
C VAL A 643 -8.97 -21.62 39.32
N ASP A 644 -8.61 -22.30 38.24
CA ASP A 644 -8.38 -23.73 38.21
C ASP A 644 -7.15 -24.06 37.36
N LEU A 645 -6.47 -25.15 37.72
CA LEU A 645 -5.28 -25.64 37.03
C LEU A 645 -5.22 -27.17 37.18
N ALA A 646 -5.37 -27.87 36.07
CA ALA A 646 -5.43 -29.33 36.04
C ALA A 646 -4.57 -29.89 34.91
N LEU A 647 -4.20 -31.16 35.04
CA LEU A 647 -3.57 -31.89 33.96
C LEU A 647 -4.66 -32.54 33.09
N VAL A 648 -4.50 -32.44 31.77
CA VAL A 648 -5.42 -33.07 30.81
C VAL A 648 -4.65 -33.99 29.87
N SER A 649 -5.23 -35.15 29.57
CA SER A 649 -4.74 -36.04 28.51
C SER A 649 -5.86 -36.24 27.50
N ASN A 650 -5.64 -35.82 26.26
CA ASN A 650 -6.64 -35.91 25.21
C ASN A 650 -6.00 -36.38 23.90
N SER A 651 -6.57 -37.43 23.29
CA SER A 651 -6.08 -38.00 22.03
C SER A 651 -4.57 -38.32 22.00
N GLY A 652 -4.01 -38.78 23.13
CA GLY A 652 -2.60 -39.11 23.26
C GLY A 652 -1.64 -37.93 23.48
N ARG A 653 -2.15 -36.71 23.66
CA ARG A 653 -1.36 -35.53 24.06
C ARG A 653 -1.69 -35.13 25.49
N THR A 654 -0.67 -34.98 26.31
CA THR A 654 -0.79 -34.41 27.66
C THR A 654 -0.60 -32.91 27.59
N GLY A 655 -1.42 -32.17 28.35
CA GLY A 655 -1.36 -30.72 28.45
C GLY A 655 -1.84 -30.25 29.83
N ILE A 656 -1.85 -28.94 30.00
CA ILE A 656 -2.36 -28.29 31.21
C ILE A 656 -3.63 -27.55 30.85
N GLU A 657 -4.72 -27.83 31.55
CA GLU A 657 -5.96 -27.07 31.52
C GLU A 657 -5.92 -26.00 32.60
N ALA A 658 -6.33 -24.77 32.26
CA ALA A 658 -6.34 -23.65 33.18
C ALA A 658 -7.57 -22.77 32.97
N VAL A 659 -8.21 -22.36 34.06
CA VAL A 659 -9.24 -21.31 34.05
C VAL A 659 -8.60 -20.02 34.50
N LEU A 660 -8.51 -19.05 33.59
CA LEU A 660 -7.80 -17.79 33.78
C LEU A 660 -8.77 -16.61 33.83
N SER A 661 -8.54 -15.69 34.76
CA SER A 661 -9.31 -14.44 34.82
C SER A 661 -9.08 -13.58 33.57
N LEU A 662 -10.18 -13.02 33.05
CA LEU A 662 -10.24 -12.03 31.96
C LEU A 662 -10.79 -10.68 32.45
N LEU A 663 -10.98 -10.51 33.76
CA LEU A 663 -11.49 -9.27 34.34
C LEU A 663 -10.56 -8.08 34.03
N PRO A 664 -11.12 -6.89 33.74
CA PRO A 664 -10.32 -5.68 33.53
C PRO A 664 -9.40 -5.41 34.73
N LYS A 665 -8.12 -5.12 34.47
CA LYS A 665 -7.06 -4.91 35.48
C LYS A 665 -6.70 -6.14 36.35
N ALA A 666 -7.40 -7.26 36.19
CA ALA A 666 -7.13 -8.52 36.88
C ALA A 666 -7.07 -9.70 35.88
N THR A 667 -6.66 -9.46 34.64
CA THR A 667 -6.56 -10.48 33.59
C THR A 667 -5.28 -11.30 33.75
N CYS A 668 -5.31 -12.63 33.66
CA CYS A 668 -4.11 -13.45 33.46
C CYS A 668 -3.95 -13.77 31.98
N LYS A 669 -2.87 -13.28 31.35
CA LYS A 669 -2.59 -13.61 29.95
C LYS A 669 -1.96 -15.02 29.87
N PRO A 670 -2.26 -15.83 28.84
CA PRO A 670 -1.60 -17.12 28.63
C PRO A 670 -0.07 -17.07 28.65
N MET A 671 0.53 -15.99 28.12
CA MET A 671 1.99 -15.79 28.19
C MET A 671 2.52 -15.58 29.61
N GLU A 672 1.72 -14.95 30.48
CA GLU A 672 2.04 -14.75 31.88
C GLU A 672 1.99 -16.10 32.63
N LEU A 673 0.97 -16.92 32.35
CA LEU A 673 0.89 -18.29 32.90
C LEU A 673 2.11 -19.13 32.47
N VAL A 674 2.46 -19.12 31.18
CA VAL A 674 3.63 -19.85 30.68
C VAL A 674 4.90 -19.39 31.38
N ALA A 675 5.13 -18.07 31.51
CA ALA A 675 6.30 -17.55 32.20
C ALA A 675 6.33 -17.94 33.70
N GLY A 676 5.18 -18.02 34.35
CA GLY A 676 5.08 -18.38 35.76
C GLY A 676 5.26 -19.88 36.04
N LEU A 677 4.81 -20.74 35.13
CA LEU A 677 4.93 -22.20 35.25
C LEU A 677 6.24 -22.75 34.64
N PHE A 678 6.75 -22.09 33.60
CA PHE A 678 7.91 -22.51 32.81
C PHE A 678 8.82 -21.30 32.52
N PRO A 679 9.67 -20.88 33.47
CA PRO A 679 10.47 -19.66 33.34
C PRO A 679 11.40 -19.61 32.12
N GLU A 680 11.88 -20.77 31.67
CA GLU A 680 12.78 -20.91 30.50
C GLU A 680 12.02 -21.08 29.17
N ARG A 681 10.69 -20.98 29.18
CA ARG A 681 9.84 -21.21 28.01
C ARG A 681 9.01 -19.99 27.69
N SER A 682 8.52 -19.97 26.46
CA SER A 682 7.68 -18.91 25.93
C SER A 682 6.38 -19.48 25.38
N ILE A 683 5.44 -18.59 25.04
CA ILE A 683 4.18 -18.97 24.39
C ILE A 683 4.40 -19.76 23.07
N ARG A 684 5.57 -19.62 22.43
CA ARG A 684 5.90 -20.30 21.17
C ARG A 684 6.19 -21.79 21.36
N ASP A 685 6.49 -22.20 22.59
CA ASP A 685 6.78 -23.58 22.96
C ASP A 685 5.50 -24.38 23.27
N PHE A 686 4.32 -23.77 23.09
CA PHE A 686 3.02 -24.37 23.37
C PHE A 686 2.04 -24.15 22.22
N LEU A 687 1.20 -25.15 21.95
CA LEU A 687 -0.09 -24.95 21.30
C LEU A 687 -1.11 -24.61 22.38
N ILE A 688 -1.60 -23.38 22.36
CA ILE A 688 -2.57 -22.88 23.34
C ILE A 688 -3.93 -22.71 22.69
N ILE A 689 -4.96 -23.22 23.35
CA ILE A 689 -6.33 -23.21 22.87
C ILE A 689 -7.24 -22.66 23.98
N ARG A 690 -7.93 -21.54 23.73
CA ARG A 690 -9.08 -21.12 24.53
C ARG A 690 -10.29 -21.93 24.10
N LYS A 691 -10.71 -22.87 24.94
CA LYS A 691 -11.86 -23.76 24.70
C LYS A 691 -13.17 -23.01 24.84
N ARG A 692 -13.31 -22.23 25.92
CA ARG A 692 -14.56 -21.55 26.27
C ARG A 692 -14.31 -20.18 26.87
N CYS A 693 -15.22 -19.26 26.59
CA CYS A 693 -15.41 -18.03 27.35
C CYS A 693 -16.46 -18.28 28.44
N LEU A 694 -16.18 -17.86 29.67
CA LEU A 694 -17.02 -18.15 30.83
C LEU A 694 -17.61 -16.87 31.43
N LYS A 695 -18.85 -16.96 31.90
CA LYS A 695 -19.53 -16.03 32.81
C LYS A 695 -19.39 -16.56 34.24
N GLY A 696 -18.57 -15.89 35.04
CA GLY A 696 -18.14 -16.40 36.35
C GLY A 696 -17.05 -17.47 36.22
N GLU A 697 -16.81 -18.22 37.30
CA GLU A 697 -15.70 -19.18 37.38
C GLU A 697 -15.97 -20.51 36.64
N ALA A 698 -17.24 -20.89 36.45
CA ALA A 698 -17.60 -22.18 35.86
C ALA A 698 -18.77 -22.12 34.84
N GLY A 699 -19.43 -20.97 34.68
CA GLY A 699 -20.57 -20.84 33.77
C GLY A 699 -20.10 -20.66 32.32
N SER A 700 -20.26 -21.65 31.46
CA SER A 700 -19.97 -21.46 30.02
C SER A 700 -20.90 -20.41 29.44
N LEU A 701 -20.36 -19.42 28.73
CA LEU A 701 -21.20 -18.53 27.93
C LEU A 701 -21.72 -19.32 26.73
N THR A 702 -23.04 -19.46 26.62
CA THR A 702 -23.72 -19.90 25.41
C THR A 702 -24.06 -18.69 24.54
N ALA A 703 -24.36 -18.92 23.26
CA ALA A 703 -24.87 -17.84 22.42
C ALA A 703 -26.23 -17.31 22.91
N VAL A 704 -26.97 -18.15 23.65
CA VAL A 704 -28.22 -17.84 24.38
C VAL A 704 -27.91 -17.19 25.72
#